data_AF-A0A6P0DNL5-F1
#
_entry.id   AF-A0A6P0DNL5-F1
#
_cell.length_a   1.000
_cell.length_b   1.000
_cell.length_c   1.000
_cell.angle_alpha   90.00
_cell.angle_beta   90.00
_cell.angle_gamma   90.00
#
_symmetry.space_group_name_H-M   'P 1'
#
loop_
_entity.id
_entity.type
_entity.pdbx_description
1 polymer ?
#
loop_
_entity_poly.entity_id
_entity_poly.type
_entity_poly.pdbx_seq_one_letter_code
_entity_poly.pdbx_strand_id
1 'polypeptide(L)'
;MDRERLLDDAWVVKAADDLKVQLEAIATAFAGASKIVDELDEAADPGFVSALLKTRACVGDQELDVIRSFGRLLGTRHDLFHGETPLFAAIASPAIASNQAYDSAAAIARGGVRLDECVVGRLESFSNRAAKTDQELFEDARSGCLESFGRKATTIAIKSIESKVDALLKEIWQFRENFVARLDDNGFEEPEDSVRYDAAVVAIVKLARSAYRDVERHLGLVESFEVAEADTHPEALWRAVVVLQRLASGRFAEGGGFSFDPERPDLHSTELTDALFYLATNSAPRGSGPVELAVRPPRALRAIELCAGGGGQAIGLMSAGFEHVALYEKLRRRAATLKRNWSSWNVRRVDIRDVPDSELAAYKEIDLLAGGPPCAPFSQAGNRLGRRHQDDLFPEMIRAVKLVGPRAFMFENVPGMKDTKHASYLARICADLSSLGYRVDVVTVDASDFGLPQDRTRIVIVGLRNDVEGLFIPPRPAPPLQGYVSDVLGPLLIRHETPDELKSSVISGSPQWKYDQWAKSWRETFARERLPTITKTSSEDRHSRLRRLAKAGFDGTSFTGGPPSLLEAQDEGFMPRLTLDVLARAQGFPHRWVFHAEGGGNIDMVGDAFPPIVAKAFGLAIYTALTGVRFDLAAALAEPLLDESRIGFRPLRGRVGRSWDTTIGMELAERLRRGEPIEDIEPIAKRRTRIRRLASLLDAEENGFVQPTRLSEAGLAGPAGLGHFRRKVVA
;
A
#
# COMPACT_ATOMS: atom_id res chain seq x y z
N MET A 1 -37.14 -32.65 -9.39
CA MET A 1 -37.15 -32.86 -10.86
C MET A 1 -35.85 -32.29 -11.38
N ASP A 2 -35.03 -33.14 -11.98
CA ASP A 2 -33.72 -32.74 -12.51
C ASP A 2 -33.91 -31.84 -13.74
N ARG A 3 -33.17 -30.74 -13.84
CA ARG A 3 -33.33 -29.73 -14.92
C ARG A 3 -33.08 -30.35 -16.29
N GLU A 4 -32.24 -31.38 -16.35
CA GLU A 4 -31.96 -32.16 -17.56
C GLU A 4 -33.11 -33.11 -17.93
N ARG A 5 -33.83 -33.69 -16.95
CA ARG A 5 -35.01 -34.55 -17.22
C ARG A 5 -36.23 -33.79 -17.71
N LEU A 6 -36.29 -32.47 -17.47
CA LEU A 6 -37.46 -31.63 -17.78
C LEU A 6 -37.59 -31.35 -19.29
N LEU A 7 -36.49 -31.40 -20.05
CA LEU A 7 -36.47 -31.16 -21.49
C LEU A 7 -36.75 -32.43 -22.32
N ASP A 8 -36.56 -33.61 -21.71
CA ASP A 8 -36.86 -34.91 -22.34
C ASP A 8 -38.33 -35.32 -22.18
N ASP A 9 -39.07 -34.62 -21.34
CA ASP A 9 -40.50 -34.83 -21.13
C ASP A 9 -41.29 -34.37 -22.37
N ALA A 10 -41.88 -35.32 -23.10
CA ALA A 10 -42.62 -35.06 -24.33
C ALA A 10 -43.73 -33.99 -24.22
N TRP A 11 -44.26 -33.77 -23.01
CA TRP A 11 -45.26 -32.74 -22.77
C TRP A 11 -44.67 -31.31 -22.79
N VAL A 12 -43.40 -31.12 -22.40
CA VAL A 12 -42.72 -29.81 -22.38
C VAL A 12 -42.44 -29.34 -23.80
N VAL A 13 -41.94 -30.24 -24.65
CA VAL A 13 -41.75 -29.99 -26.08
C VAL A 13 -43.07 -29.64 -26.74
N LYS A 14 -44.12 -30.44 -26.47
CA LYS A 14 -45.47 -30.16 -26.97
C LYS A 14 -46.01 -28.81 -26.51
N ALA A 15 -45.82 -28.44 -25.24
CA ALA A 15 -46.27 -27.16 -24.70
C ALA A 15 -45.54 -25.97 -25.36
N ALA A 16 -44.26 -26.12 -25.70
CA ALA A 16 -43.50 -25.09 -26.43
C ALA A 16 -43.99 -24.92 -27.88
N ASP A 17 -44.29 -26.03 -28.56
CA ASP A 17 -44.87 -26.01 -29.91
C ASP A 17 -46.28 -25.40 -29.92
N ASP A 18 -47.13 -25.78 -28.94
CA ASP A 18 -48.47 -25.22 -28.76
C ASP A 18 -48.39 -23.70 -28.54
N LEU A 19 -47.44 -23.21 -27.74
CA LEU A 19 -47.24 -21.77 -27.51
C LEU A 19 -46.80 -21.03 -28.79
N LYS A 20 -45.92 -21.62 -29.61
CA LYS A 20 -45.50 -21.04 -30.89
C LYS A 20 -46.69 -20.83 -31.82
N VAL A 21 -47.58 -21.82 -31.94
CA VAL A 21 -48.79 -21.74 -32.78
C VAL A 21 -49.70 -20.60 -32.30
N GLN A 22 -49.86 -20.42 -30.99
CA GLN A 22 -50.66 -19.31 -30.45
C GLN A 22 -50.04 -17.94 -30.76
N LEU A 23 -48.72 -17.79 -30.65
CA LEU A 23 -48.03 -16.54 -30.95
C LEU A 23 -48.12 -16.15 -32.44
N GLU A 24 -48.08 -17.13 -33.34
CA GLU A 24 -48.28 -16.92 -34.77
C GLU A 24 -49.71 -16.44 -35.07
N ALA A 25 -50.73 -17.06 -34.47
CA ALA A 25 -52.13 -16.63 -34.62
C ALA A 25 -52.36 -15.20 -34.12
N ILE A 26 -51.74 -14.83 -32.99
CA ILE A 26 -51.81 -13.48 -32.42
C ILE A 26 -51.20 -12.46 -33.39
N ALA A 27 -50.01 -12.73 -33.94
CA ALA A 27 -49.33 -11.81 -34.85
C ALA A 27 -50.16 -11.52 -36.12
N THR A 28 -50.77 -12.55 -36.71
CA THR A 28 -51.67 -12.39 -37.86
C THR A 28 -52.90 -11.55 -37.52
N ALA A 29 -53.51 -11.78 -36.36
CA ALA A 29 -54.68 -11.02 -35.91
C ALA A 29 -54.35 -9.53 -35.70
N PHE A 30 -53.22 -9.21 -35.06
CA PHE A 30 -52.79 -7.82 -34.86
C PHE A 30 -52.43 -7.10 -36.16
N ALA A 31 -51.79 -7.78 -37.12
CA ALA A 31 -51.51 -7.20 -38.44
C ALA A 31 -52.80 -6.83 -39.19
N GLY A 32 -53.80 -7.74 -39.19
CA GLY A 32 -55.11 -7.48 -39.78
C GLY A 32 -55.86 -6.34 -39.09
N ALA A 33 -55.84 -6.31 -37.76
CA ALA A 33 -56.46 -5.23 -36.99
C ALA A 33 -55.80 -3.87 -37.26
N SER A 34 -54.47 -3.82 -37.37
CA SER A 34 -53.73 -2.58 -37.63
C SER A 34 -54.10 -1.97 -38.96
N LYS A 35 -54.17 -2.79 -40.01
CA LYS A 35 -54.62 -2.35 -41.34
C LYS A 35 -56.01 -1.72 -41.30
N ILE A 36 -56.95 -2.35 -40.58
CA ILE A 36 -58.32 -1.82 -40.46
C ILE A 36 -58.33 -0.50 -39.69
N VAL A 37 -57.53 -0.37 -38.61
CA VAL A 37 -57.44 0.87 -37.82
C VAL A 37 -56.79 2.00 -38.62
N ASP A 38 -55.72 1.71 -39.36
CA ASP A 38 -55.05 2.70 -40.22
C ASP A 38 -56.00 3.20 -41.34
N GLU A 39 -56.74 2.29 -42.00
CA GLU A 39 -57.77 2.66 -42.99
C GLU A 39 -58.89 3.54 -42.38
N LEU A 40 -59.26 3.32 -41.12
CA LEU A 40 -60.27 4.12 -40.42
C LEU A 40 -59.73 5.47 -39.95
N ASP A 41 -58.50 5.52 -39.42
CA ASP A 41 -57.83 6.75 -39.00
C ASP A 41 -57.48 7.65 -40.19
N GLU A 42 -57.29 7.09 -41.40
CA GLU A 42 -57.18 7.87 -42.65
C GLU A 42 -58.52 8.45 -43.12
N ALA A 43 -59.64 7.77 -42.83
CA ALA A 43 -60.97 8.14 -43.32
C ALA A 43 -61.74 9.13 -42.41
N ALA A 44 -61.41 9.21 -41.12
CA ALA A 44 -62.12 10.03 -40.13
C ALA A 44 -61.20 10.51 -38.99
N ASP A 45 -61.70 11.43 -38.16
CA ASP A 45 -60.96 11.93 -37.00
C ASP A 45 -60.55 10.79 -36.02
N PRO A 46 -59.28 10.69 -35.61
CA PRO A 46 -58.79 9.60 -34.75
C PRO A 46 -59.49 9.50 -33.39
N GLY A 47 -59.98 10.62 -32.85
CA GLY A 47 -60.78 10.65 -31.62
C GLY A 47 -62.16 10.02 -31.82
N PHE A 48 -62.80 10.31 -32.95
CA PHE A 48 -64.06 9.69 -33.37
C PHE A 48 -63.90 8.19 -33.69
N VAL A 49 -62.84 7.79 -34.40
CA VAL A 49 -62.52 6.38 -34.67
C VAL A 49 -62.32 5.60 -33.36
N SER A 50 -61.59 6.18 -32.41
CA SER A 50 -61.37 5.57 -31.09
C SER A 50 -62.69 5.40 -30.32
N ALA A 51 -63.58 6.40 -30.33
CA ALA A 51 -64.89 6.30 -29.70
C ALA A 51 -65.81 5.27 -30.38
N LEU A 52 -65.76 5.18 -31.72
CA LEU A 52 -66.54 4.23 -32.53
C LEU A 52 -66.12 2.79 -32.24
N LEU A 53 -64.81 2.51 -32.25
CA LEU A 53 -64.25 1.18 -31.98
C LEU A 53 -64.49 0.73 -30.54
N LYS A 54 -64.42 1.65 -29.56
CA LYS A 54 -64.85 1.38 -28.18
C LYS A 54 -66.30 0.95 -28.07
N THR A 55 -67.19 1.65 -28.79
CA THR A 55 -68.64 1.46 -28.63
C THR A 55 -69.17 0.27 -29.43
N ARG A 56 -68.65 0.05 -30.65
CA ARG A 56 -69.16 -0.98 -31.58
C ARG A 56 -68.38 -2.28 -31.57
N ALA A 57 -67.07 -2.23 -31.32
CA ALA A 57 -66.20 -3.39 -31.29
C ALA A 57 -65.73 -3.77 -29.87
N CYS A 58 -66.13 -2.99 -28.86
CA CYS A 58 -65.75 -3.21 -27.45
C CYS A 58 -64.23 -3.26 -27.21
N VAL A 59 -63.46 -2.51 -28.00
CA VAL A 59 -61.99 -2.43 -27.88
C VAL A 59 -61.62 -1.26 -26.96
N GLY A 60 -60.83 -1.49 -25.93
CA GLY A 60 -60.38 -0.44 -25.00
C GLY A 60 -59.26 0.44 -25.56
N ASP A 61 -58.91 1.49 -24.82
CA ASP A 61 -57.85 2.44 -25.21
C ASP A 61 -56.48 1.78 -25.35
N GLN A 62 -56.16 0.87 -24.42
CA GLN A 62 -54.87 0.20 -24.42
C GLN A 62 -54.74 -0.77 -25.60
N GLU A 63 -55.81 -1.51 -25.93
CA GLU A 63 -55.79 -2.40 -27.09
C GLU A 63 -55.62 -1.62 -28.40
N LEU A 64 -56.25 -0.46 -28.53
CA LEU A 64 -56.11 0.43 -29.69
C LEU A 64 -54.70 0.99 -29.85
N ASP A 65 -54.06 1.41 -28.76
CA ASP A 65 -52.69 1.92 -28.78
C ASP A 65 -51.67 0.86 -29.20
N VAL A 66 -51.89 -0.40 -28.79
CA VAL A 66 -51.07 -1.53 -29.22
C VAL A 66 -51.24 -1.78 -30.71
N ILE A 67 -52.48 -1.78 -31.23
CA ILE A 67 -52.78 -1.97 -32.64
C ILE A 67 -52.14 -0.87 -33.51
N ARG A 68 -52.29 0.41 -33.13
CA ARG A 68 -51.69 1.54 -33.86
C ARG A 68 -50.17 1.53 -33.83
N SER A 69 -49.58 1.16 -32.70
CA SER A 69 -48.12 1.04 -32.57
C SER A 69 -47.58 -0.07 -33.47
N PHE A 70 -48.34 -1.16 -33.60
CA PHE A 70 -48.02 -2.27 -34.49
C PHE A 70 -48.11 -1.86 -35.97
N GLY A 71 -49.14 -1.10 -36.37
CA GLY A 71 -49.26 -0.55 -37.73
C GLY A 71 -48.08 0.36 -38.12
N ARG A 72 -47.70 1.30 -37.23
CA ARG A 72 -46.54 2.19 -37.45
C ARG A 72 -45.22 1.45 -37.71
N LEU A 73 -45.00 0.32 -37.04
CA LEU A 73 -43.80 -0.50 -37.22
C LEU A 73 -43.75 -1.21 -38.57
N LEU A 74 -44.91 -1.52 -39.16
CA LEU A 74 -45.02 -2.19 -40.46
C LEU A 74 -44.90 -1.21 -41.64
N GLY A 75 -45.20 0.08 -41.41
CA GLY A 75 -45.13 1.12 -42.44
C GLY A 75 -46.02 0.78 -43.66
N THR A 76 -45.56 1.10 -44.87
CA THR A 76 -46.33 0.86 -46.12
C THR A 76 -46.25 -0.58 -46.67
N ARG A 77 -45.66 -1.52 -45.93
CA ARG A 77 -45.30 -2.86 -46.44
C ARG A 77 -46.21 -3.98 -45.93
N HIS A 78 -47.53 -3.77 -46.02
CA HIS A 78 -48.53 -4.77 -45.67
C HIS A 78 -48.56 -5.97 -46.63
N ASP A 79 -47.90 -5.87 -47.78
CA ASP A 79 -47.78 -6.86 -48.84
C ASP A 79 -46.85 -8.05 -48.51
N LEU A 80 -45.93 -7.87 -47.56
CA LEU A 80 -45.01 -8.91 -47.05
C LEU A 80 -45.71 -10.08 -46.33
N PHE A 81 -47.02 -9.97 -46.10
CA PHE A 81 -47.84 -10.95 -45.36
C PHE A 81 -48.65 -11.86 -46.28
N HIS A 82 -48.50 -11.74 -47.61
CA HIS A 82 -49.10 -12.67 -48.56
C HIS A 82 -48.25 -13.92 -48.71
N GLY A 83 -48.35 -14.86 -47.76
CA GLY A 83 -48.02 -16.27 -48.01
C GLY A 83 -47.11 -16.98 -47.02
N GLU A 84 -46.37 -16.28 -46.15
CA GLU A 84 -45.53 -16.94 -45.12
C GLU A 84 -45.67 -16.20 -43.78
N THR A 85 -45.99 -16.96 -42.73
CA THR A 85 -46.35 -16.43 -41.41
C THR A 85 -45.17 -15.64 -40.83
N PRO A 86 -45.32 -14.33 -40.59
CA PRO A 86 -44.25 -13.55 -40.01
C PRO A 86 -44.13 -13.90 -38.54
N LEU A 87 -42.90 -14.09 -38.12
CA LEU A 87 -42.65 -14.35 -36.74
C LEU A 87 -42.64 -13.05 -35.94
N PHE A 88 -43.32 -13.06 -34.79
CA PHE A 88 -43.36 -11.94 -33.84
C PHE A 88 -41.97 -11.33 -33.56
N ALA A 89 -40.92 -12.16 -33.62
CA ALA A 89 -39.52 -11.77 -33.48
C ALA A 89 -38.96 -10.88 -34.63
N ALA A 90 -39.46 -11.01 -35.85
CA ALA A 90 -38.98 -10.26 -37.03
C ALA A 90 -39.58 -8.85 -37.14
N ILE A 91 -40.74 -8.61 -36.53
CA ILE A 91 -41.43 -7.30 -36.54
C ILE A 91 -40.96 -6.41 -35.38
N ALA A 92 -40.45 -7.00 -34.30
CA ALA A 92 -40.03 -6.26 -33.11
C ALA A 92 -38.62 -5.60 -33.21
N SER A 93 -37.86 -5.79 -34.29
CA SER A 93 -36.50 -5.22 -34.36
C SER A 93 -36.01 -4.79 -35.75
N PRO A 94 -36.43 -3.60 -36.21
CA PRO A 94 -35.59 -2.81 -37.12
C PRO A 94 -35.79 -1.27 -37.03
N ALA A 95 -35.68 -0.65 -35.85
CA ALA A 95 -35.73 0.82 -35.76
C ALA A 95 -34.40 1.54 -36.09
N ILE A 96 -33.26 0.84 -36.26
CA ILE A 96 -31.95 1.48 -36.48
C ILE A 96 -30.98 0.55 -37.26
N ALA A 97 -30.77 0.72 -38.57
CA ALA A 97 -29.56 0.24 -39.29
C ALA A 97 -29.44 0.78 -40.74
N SER A 98 -28.21 0.88 -41.26
CA SER A 98 -27.87 1.41 -42.61
C SER A 98 -28.12 0.42 -43.77
N ASN A 99 -28.24 0.93 -45.01
CA ASN A 99 -28.66 0.18 -46.21
C ASN A 99 -27.84 -1.10 -46.51
N GLN A 100 -26.54 -1.15 -46.17
CA GLN A 100 -25.67 -2.28 -46.52
C GLN A 100 -25.84 -3.51 -45.59
N ALA A 101 -26.25 -3.29 -44.34
CA ALA A 101 -26.64 -4.36 -43.40
C ALA A 101 -28.00 -4.97 -43.78
N TYR A 102 -28.88 -4.15 -44.37
CA TYR A 102 -30.22 -4.56 -44.81
C TYR A 102 -30.16 -5.53 -46.00
N ASP A 103 -29.27 -5.32 -46.97
CA ASP A 103 -29.11 -6.22 -48.13
C ASP A 103 -28.56 -7.60 -47.74
N SER A 104 -27.64 -7.65 -46.77
CA SER A 104 -27.08 -8.89 -46.22
C SER A 104 -28.11 -9.65 -45.36
N ALA A 105 -28.89 -8.93 -44.58
CA ALA A 105 -30.03 -9.47 -43.83
C ALA A 105 -31.09 -10.05 -44.78
N ALA A 106 -31.49 -9.32 -45.82
CA ALA A 106 -32.49 -9.76 -46.81
C ALA A 106 -32.04 -11.00 -47.63
N ALA A 107 -30.74 -11.24 -47.79
CA ALA A 107 -30.21 -12.45 -48.41
C ALA A 107 -30.26 -13.66 -47.46
N ILE A 108 -29.99 -13.46 -46.17
CA ILE A 108 -30.02 -14.50 -45.11
C ILE A 108 -31.47 -14.92 -44.78
N ALA A 109 -32.41 -13.97 -44.74
CA ALA A 109 -33.83 -14.25 -44.54
C ALA A 109 -34.44 -15.06 -45.69
N ARG A 110 -34.05 -14.79 -46.95
CA ARG A 110 -34.46 -15.59 -48.12
C ARG A 110 -33.93 -17.03 -48.10
N GLY A 111 -32.91 -17.32 -47.29
CA GLY A 111 -32.40 -18.66 -47.02
C GLY A 111 -33.11 -19.39 -45.87
N GLY A 112 -34.18 -18.84 -45.31
CA GLY A 112 -34.97 -19.46 -44.22
C GLY A 112 -34.41 -19.26 -42.81
N VAL A 113 -33.43 -18.38 -42.63
CA VAL A 113 -32.83 -18.08 -41.32
C VAL A 113 -33.53 -16.88 -40.69
N ARG A 114 -34.03 -17.02 -39.45
CA ARG A 114 -34.62 -15.90 -38.70
C ARG A 114 -33.56 -14.84 -38.38
N LEU A 115 -33.93 -13.59 -38.65
CA LEU A 115 -33.17 -12.42 -38.23
C LEU A 115 -33.78 -11.87 -36.94
N ASP A 116 -32.96 -11.73 -35.91
CA ASP A 116 -33.30 -11.02 -34.67
C ASP A 116 -32.31 -9.85 -34.48
N GLU A 117 -32.62 -8.95 -33.53
CA GLU A 117 -31.79 -7.79 -33.16
C GLU A 117 -30.33 -8.18 -32.90
N CYS A 118 -30.15 -9.37 -32.32
CA CYS A 118 -28.85 -9.90 -31.97
C CYS A 118 -28.13 -10.47 -33.20
N VAL A 119 -28.80 -10.98 -34.22
CA VAL A 119 -28.22 -11.44 -35.50
C VAL A 119 -27.82 -10.23 -36.36
N VAL A 120 -28.62 -9.18 -36.40
CA VAL A 120 -28.29 -7.92 -37.12
C VAL A 120 -27.15 -7.20 -36.41
N GLY A 121 -27.22 -7.04 -35.09
CA GLY A 121 -26.12 -6.53 -34.28
C GLY A 121 -24.88 -7.42 -34.31
N ARG A 122 -25.05 -8.75 -34.49
CA ARG A 122 -23.93 -9.67 -34.75
C ARG A 122 -23.36 -9.50 -36.14
N LEU A 123 -24.14 -9.24 -37.19
CA LEU A 123 -23.60 -9.02 -38.54
C LEU A 123 -22.79 -7.72 -38.62
N GLU A 124 -23.25 -6.65 -37.98
CA GLU A 124 -22.46 -5.42 -37.82
C GLU A 124 -21.24 -5.66 -36.93
N SER A 125 -21.41 -6.34 -35.80
CA SER A 125 -20.29 -6.72 -34.94
C SER A 125 -19.34 -7.70 -35.61
N PHE A 126 -19.78 -8.55 -36.53
CA PHE A 126 -18.96 -9.56 -37.20
C PHE A 126 -18.17 -8.91 -38.32
N SER A 127 -18.76 -7.99 -39.10
CA SER A 127 -17.98 -7.12 -40.00
C SER A 127 -16.96 -6.28 -39.23
N ASN A 128 -17.33 -5.74 -38.07
CA ASN A 128 -16.42 -4.96 -37.22
C ASN A 128 -15.39 -5.82 -36.46
N ARG A 129 -15.68 -7.08 -36.12
CA ARG A 129 -14.78 -8.03 -35.43
C ARG A 129 -13.88 -8.79 -36.38
N ALA A 130 -14.35 -9.11 -37.59
CA ALA A 130 -13.52 -9.75 -38.62
C ALA A 130 -12.33 -8.88 -39.04
N ALA A 131 -12.38 -7.58 -38.71
CA ALA A 131 -11.29 -6.63 -38.86
C ALA A 131 -10.34 -6.51 -37.64
N LYS A 132 -10.63 -7.17 -36.50
CA LYS A 132 -9.89 -7.04 -35.21
C LYS A 132 -9.08 -8.31 -34.86
N THR A 133 -8.04 -8.16 -34.05
CA THR A 133 -7.17 -9.26 -33.57
C THR A 133 -7.72 -9.93 -32.29
N ASP A 134 -7.32 -11.18 -32.01
CA ASP A 134 -7.81 -11.98 -30.86
C ASP A 134 -7.54 -11.35 -29.49
N GLN A 135 -6.49 -10.53 -29.39
CA GLN A 135 -6.12 -9.81 -28.16
C GLN A 135 -7.09 -8.64 -27.88
N GLU A 136 -7.52 -7.92 -28.92
CA GLU A 136 -8.46 -6.80 -28.81
C GLU A 136 -9.88 -7.27 -28.45
N LEU A 137 -10.27 -8.47 -28.91
CA LEU A 137 -11.56 -9.09 -28.58
C LEU A 137 -11.70 -9.47 -27.10
N PHE A 138 -10.60 -9.86 -26.46
CA PHE A 138 -10.56 -10.22 -25.04
C PHE A 138 -10.58 -8.99 -24.13
N GLU A 139 -9.94 -7.89 -24.55
CA GLU A 139 -9.88 -6.62 -23.82
C GLU A 139 -11.21 -5.86 -23.86
N ASP A 140 -11.92 -5.84 -25.00
CA ASP A 140 -13.25 -5.22 -25.13
C ASP A 140 -14.31 -5.91 -24.24
N ALA A 141 -14.30 -7.25 -24.19
CA ALA A 141 -15.23 -8.03 -23.37
C ALA A 141 -14.97 -7.83 -21.86
N ARG A 142 -13.70 -7.60 -21.48
CA ARG A 142 -13.29 -7.32 -20.10
C ARG A 142 -13.70 -5.92 -19.66
N SER A 143 -13.51 -4.91 -20.52
CA SER A 143 -13.88 -3.51 -20.24
C SER A 143 -15.38 -3.31 -20.12
N GLY A 144 -16.19 -3.88 -21.02
CA GLY A 144 -17.65 -3.73 -20.97
C GLY A 144 -18.31 -4.36 -19.74
N CYS A 145 -17.73 -5.48 -19.24
CA CYS A 145 -18.20 -6.10 -18.01
C CYS A 145 -17.83 -5.23 -16.77
N LEU A 146 -16.63 -4.68 -16.73
CA LEU A 146 -16.14 -3.81 -15.65
C LEU A 146 -16.90 -2.47 -15.58
N GLU A 147 -17.27 -1.88 -16.72
CA GLU A 147 -18.02 -0.61 -16.77
C GLU A 147 -19.45 -0.72 -16.26
N SER A 148 -20.14 -1.84 -16.52
CA SER A 148 -21.55 -2.01 -16.10
C SER A 148 -21.71 -2.29 -14.59
N PHE A 149 -20.74 -2.98 -13.98
CA PHE A 149 -20.66 -3.14 -12.53
C PHE A 149 -20.24 -1.83 -11.84
N GLY A 150 -19.38 -1.03 -12.47
CA GLY A 150 -18.97 0.30 -11.99
C GLY A 150 -20.17 1.24 -11.81
N ARG A 151 -21.00 1.44 -12.85
CA ARG A 151 -22.07 2.45 -12.81
C ARG A 151 -23.11 2.25 -11.69
N LYS A 152 -23.57 1.01 -11.45
CA LYS A 152 -24.54 0.72 -10.36
C LYS A 152 -23.91 0.84 -8.97
N ALA A 153 -22.66 0.42 -8.80
CA ALA A 153 -21.93 0.57 -7.55
C ALA A 153 -21.64 2.05 -7.24
N THR A 154 -21.31 2.85 -8.26
CA THR A 154 -21.06 4.30 -8.14
C THR A 154 -22.32 5.08 -7.76
N THR A 155 -23.49 4.78 -8.33
CA THR A 155 -24.75 5.46 -7.95
C THR A 155 -25.14 5.18 -6.49
N ILE A 156 -24.96 3.94 -6.02
CA ILE A 156 -25.24 3.58 -4.62
C ILE A 156 -24.22 4.24 -3.67
N ALA A 157 -22.96 4.29 -4.09
CA ALA A 157 -21.89 4.96 -3.34
C ALA A 157 -22.12 6.46 -3.19
N ILE A 158 -22.50 7.16 -4.27
CA ILE A 158 -22.79 8.59 -4.24
C ILE A 158 -23.94 8.88 -3.25
N LYS A 159 -25.04 8.12 -3.31
CA LYS A 159 -26.16 8.26 -2.36
C LYS A 159 -25.74 8.01 -0.91
N SER A 160 -24.82 7.07 -0.67
CA SER A 160 -24.25 6.81 0.66
C SER A 160 -23.43 8.00 1.17
N ILE A 161 -22.60 8.59 0.30
CA ILE A 161 -21.77 9.76 0.61
C ILE A 161 -22.67 10.96 0.91
N GLU A 162 -23.66 11.26 0.06
CA GLU A 162 -24.64 12.33 0.24
C GLU A 162 -25.36 12.20 1.59
N SER A 163 -25.89 11.02 1.90
CA SER A 163 -26.59 10.77 3.17
C SER A 163 -25.71 11.01 4.40
N LYS A 164 -24.41 10.68 4.33
CA LYS A 164 -23.45 10.92 5.42
C LYS A 164 -23.06 12.40 5.52
N VAL A 165 -22.95 13.10 4.41
CA VAL A 165 -22.69 14.54 4.36
C VAL A 165 -23.88 15.32 4.90
N ASP A 166 -25.11 14.91 4.59
CA ASP A 166 -26.33 15.48 5.18
C ASP A 166 -26.35 15.32 6.71
N ALA A 167 -26.02 14.12 7.20
CA ALA A 167 -25.91 13.87 8.63
C ALA A 167 -24.82 14.73 9.27
N LEU A 168 -23.66 14.87 8.61
CA LEU A 168 -22.56 15.72 9.07
C LEU A 168 -22.98 17.19 9.16
N LEU A 169 -23.62 17.73 8.12
CA LEU A 169 -24.12 19.10 8.12
C LEU A 169 -25.15 19.33 9.23
N LYS A 170 -26.04 18.36 9.47
CA LYS A 170 -27.01 18.43 10.56
C LYS A 170 -26.32 18.57 11.92
N GLU A 171 -25.30 17.77 12.20
CA GLU A 171 -24.52 17.88 13.44
C GLU A 171 -23.77 19.21 13.53
N ILE A 172 -23.19 19.71 12.42
CA ILE A 172 -22.54 21.03 12.36
C ILE A 172 -23.54 22.15 12.68
N TRP A 173 -24.75 22.09 12.14
CA TRP A 173 -25.79 23.09 12.41
C TRP A 173 -26.30 23.02 13.84
N GLN A 174 -26.54 21.83 14.38
CA GLN A 174 -26.91 21.66 15.78
C GLN A 174 -25.80 22.16 16.71
N PHE A 175 -24.55 21.89 16.38
CA PHE A 175 -23.40 22.43 17.11
C PHE A 175 -23.41 23.96 17.08
N ARG A 176 -23.64 24.58 15.92
CA ARG A 176 -23.77 26.03 15.79
C ARG A 176 -24.92 26.59 16.64
N GLU A 177 -26.10 25.98 16.60
CA GLU A 177 -27.26 26.45 17.36
C GLU A 177 -27.05 26.33 18.88
N ASN A 178 -26.41 25.24 19.32
CA ASN A 178 -26.23 24.93 20.73
C ASN A 178 -25.05 25.68 21.37
N PHE A 179 -24.00 25.98 20.60
CA PHE A 179 -22.73 26.49 21.14
C PHE A 179 -22.25 27.80 20.50
N VAL A 180 -22.92 28.31 19.46
CA VAL A 180 -22.49 29.51 18.70
C VAL A 180 -23.60 30.58 18.67
N ALA A 181 -24.34 30.76 19.77
CA ALA A 181 -25.35 31.80 19.87
C ALA A 181 -24.73 33.21 19.70
N ARG A 182 -25.44 34.07 18.95
CA ARG A 182 -25.08 35.42 18.45
C ARG A 182 -24.00 36.17 19.25
N LEU A 183 -22.88 36.45 18.59
CA LEU A 183 -21.91 37.44 19.03
C LEU A 183 -21.94 38.66 18.11
N ASP A 184 -22.43 39.74 18.69
CA ASP A 184 -22.16 41.12 18.33
C ASP A 184 -20.64 41.33 18.46
N ASP A 185 -19.97 41.38 17.31
CA ASP A 185 -18.64 41.91 17.01
C ASP A 185 -17.39 41.55 17.85
N ASN A 186 -17.42 40.76 18.94
CA ASN A 186 -16.18 40.42 19.66
C ASN A 186 -16.17 39.02 20.32
N GLY A 187 -15.63 38.02 19.59
CA GLY A 187 -14.95 36.84 20.16
C GLY A 187 -15.82 35.68 20.66
N PHE A 188 -15.38 34.44 20.39
CA PHE A 188 -16.00 33.20 20.90
C PHE A 188 -15.98 33.17 22.44
N GLU A 189 -17.15 33.14 23.10
CA GLU A 189 -17.21 32.74 24.52
C GLU A 189 -17.00 31.23 24.65
N GLU A 190 -16.24 30.81 25.67
CA GLU A 190 -16.09 29.40 26.00
C GLU A 190 -17.46 28.82 26.40
N PRO A 191 -17.86 27.65 25.86
CA PRO A 191 -19.13 27.04 26.20
C PRO A 191 -19.18 26.71 27.70
N GLU A 192 -20.26 27.12 28.38
CA GLU A 192 -20.50 26.81 29.81
C GLU A 192 -20.53 25.29 30.12
N ASP A 193 -20.74 24.44 29.10
CA ASP A 193 -20.80 22.98 29.19
C ASP A 193 -19.79 22.30 28.23
N SER A 194 -18.52 22.28 28.66
CA SER A 194 -17.40 21.66 27.91
C SER A 194 -17.61 20.19 27.54
N VAL A 195 -18.36 19.44 28.34
CA VAL A 195 -18.61 18.01 28.11
C VAL A 195 -19.54 17.81 26.91
N ARG A 196 -20.62 18.62 26.82
CA ARG A 196 -21.52 18.57 25.66
C ARG A 196 -20.85 19.09 24.39
N TYR A 197 -20.00 20.11 24.53
CA TYR A 197 -19.21 20.64 23.42
C TYR A 197 -18.27 19.58 22.83
N ASP A 198 -17.46 18.93 23.67
CA ASP A 198 -16.53 17.88 23.24
C ASP A 198 -17.27 16.71 22.59
N ALA A 199 -18.42 16.30 23.17
CA ALA A 199 -19.25 15.23 22.60
C ALA A 199 -19.78 15.58 21.20
N ALA A 200 -20.21 16.82 20.99
CA ALA A 200 -20.72 17.29 19.70
C ALA A 200 -19.60 17.40 18.65
N VAL A 201 -18.40 17.85 19.03
CA VAL A 201 -17.23 17.82 18.13
C VAL A 201 -16.86 16.40 17.74
N VAL A 202 -16.84 15.47 18.69
CA VAL A 202 -16.58 14.05 18.40
C VAL A 202 -17.60 13.47 17.41
N ALA A 203 -18.87 13.87 17.51
CA ALA A 203 -19.91 13.45 16.55
C ALA A 203 -19.62 13.97 15.13
N ILE A 204 -19.26 15.25 14.99
CA ILE A 204 -18.87 15.88 13.71
C ILE A 204 -17.66 15.17 13.11
N VAL A 205 -16.58 14.98 13.88
CA VAL A 205 -15.36 14.31 13.43
C VAL A 205 -15.67 12.87 12.99
N LYS A 206 -16.50 12.14 13.74
CA LYS A 206 -16.89 10.76 13.41
C LYS A 206 -17.64 10.69 12.08
N LEU A 207 -18.58 11.59 11.82
CA LEU A 207 -19.33 11.64 10.57
C LEU A 207 -18.45 12.07 9.39
N ALA A 208 -17.59 13.06 9.58
CA ALA A 208 -16.61 13.49 8.57
C ALA A 208 -15.68 12.34 8.17
N ARG A 209 -15.14 11.60 9.15
CA ARG A 209 -14.32 10.39 8.90
C ARG A 209 -15.11 9.31 8.16
N SER A 210 -16.38 9.12 8.48
CA SER A 210 -17.25 8.13 7.84
C SER A 210 -17.55 8.49 6.38
N ALA A 211 -17.80 9.76 6.08
CA ALA A 211 -18.02 10.27 4.73
C ALA A 211 -16.73 10.22 3.90
N TYR A 212 -15.60 10.63 4.47
CA TYR A 212 -14.28 10.57 3.83
C TYR A 212 -13.92 9.15 3.36
N ARG A 213 -14.15 8.15 4.23
CA ARG A 213 -13.90 6.73 3.89
C ARG A 213 -14.74 6.24 2.71
N ASP A 214 -15.98 6.68 2.60
CA ASP A 214 -16.84 6.28 1.47
C ASP A 214 -16.38 6.97 0.18
N VAL A 215 -15.96 8.23 0.26
CA VAL A 215 -15.34 8.94 -0.87
C VAL A 215 -14.09 8.18 -1.35
N GLU A 216 -13.13 7.88 -0.48
CA GLU A 216 -11.92 7.14 -0.87
C GLU A 216 -12.24 5.74 -1.40
N ARG A 217 -13.14 5.00 -0.73
CA ARG A 217 -13.51 3.63 -1.10
C ARG A 217 -14.13 3.56 -2.50
N HIS A 218 -14.91 4.56 -2.88
CA HIS A 218 -15.76 4.49 -4.06
C HIS A 218 -15.30 5.38 -5.22
N LEU A 219 -14.61 6.48 -4.92
CA LEU A 219 -14.12 7.44 -5.92
C LEU A 219 -12.61 7.35 -6.12
N GLY A 220 -11.93 6.49 -5.33
CA GLY A 220 -10.49 6.29 -5.39
C GLY A 220 -9.72 7.35 -4.60
N LEU A 221 -8.39 7.18 -4.57
CA LEU A 221 -7.49 8.21 -4.07
C LEU A 221 -7.54 9.40 -5.02
N VAL A 222 -8.22 10.47 -4.62
CA VAL A 222 -8.09 11.76 -5.29
C VAL A 222 -6.73 12.31 -4.87
N GLU A 223 -5.83 12.52 -5.82
CA GLU A 223 -4.61 13.30 -5.58
C GLU A 223 -5.04 14.73 -5.23
N SER A 224 -5.03 15.07 -3.94
CA SER A 224 -4.87 16.45 -3.51
C SER A 224 -3.47 16.63 -2.97
N PHE A 225 -2.66 17.29 -3.79
CA PHE A 225 -1.41 17.92 -3.40
C PHE A 225 -1.65 19.42 -3.35
N GLU A 226 -0.81 20.09 -2.57
CA GLU A 226 -0.85 21.51 -2.23
C GLU A 226 -1.84 21.78 -1.11
N VAL A 227 -1.33 21.67 0.13
CA VAL A 227 -1.74 22.58 1.20
C VAL A 227 -1.67 23.96 0.56
N ALA A 228 -2.82 24.55 0.24
CA ALA A 228 -2.86 25.95 -0.14
C ALA A 228 -2.07 26.69 0.95
N GLU A 229 -0.92 27.25 0.55
CA GLU A 229 -0.17 28.11 1.44
C GLU A 229 -1.14 29.14 2.03
N ALA A 230 -1.12 29.29 3.35
CA ALA A 230 -1.75 30.38 4.10
C ALA A 230 -3.25 30.31 4.45
N ASP A 231 -3.95 29.17 4.45
CA ASP A 231 -5.29 29.14 5.06
C ASP A 231 -5.23 29.17 6.59
N THR A 232 -5.88 30.16 7.20
CA THR A 232 -6.18 30.16 8.63
C THR A 232 -7.28 29.14 8.96
N HIS A 233 -7.35 28.68 10.22
CA HIS A 233 -8.40 27.73 10.65
C HIS A 233 -9.83 28.18 10.28
N PRO A 234 -10.22 29.47 10.43
CA PRO A 234 -11.52 29.97 9.98
C PRO A 234 -11.79 29.84 8.47
N GLU A 235 -10.78 30.09 7.64
CA GLU A 235 -10.90 30.03 6.16
C GLU A 235 -11.09 28.59 5.69
N ALA A 236 -10.29 27.67 6.23
CA ALA A 236 -10.41 26.25 5.92
C ALA A 236 -11.73 25.64 6.43
N LEU A 237 -12.23 26.10 7.59
CA LEU A 237 -13.54 25.69 8.11
C LEU A 237 -14.68 26.20 7.23
N TRP A 238 -14.65 27.48 6.85
CA TRP A 238 -15.66 28.07 5.99
C TRP A 238 -15.72 27.37 4.64
N ARG A 239 -14.56 27.12 4.01
CA ARG A 239 -14.46 26.36 2.77
C ARG A 239 -15.04 24.96 2.93
N ALA A 240 -14.70 24.25 4.01
CA ALA A 240 -15.23 22.92 4.27
C ALA A 240 -16.77 22.91 4.35
N VAL A 241 -17.36 23.89 5.02
CA VAL A 241 -18.83 24.02 5.14
C VAL A 241 -19.49 24.31 3.79
N VAL A 242 -18.93 25.23 2.99
CA VAL A 242 -19.47 25.59 1.67
C VAL A 242 -19.48 24.39 0.73
N VAL A 243 -18.40 23.61 0.72
CA VAL A 243 -18.26 22.43 -0.13
C VAL A 243 -19.25 21.34 0.25
N LEU A 244 -19.41 21.06 1.55
CA LEU A 244 -20.37 20.08 2.04
C LEU A 244 -21.82 20.50 1.73
N GLN A 245 -22.16 21.78 1.88
CA GLN A 245 -23.48 22.31 1.50
C GLN A 245 -23.76 22.15 0.00
N ARG A 246 -22.74 22.34 -0.84
CA ARG A 246 -22.86 22.16 -2.29
C ARG A 246 -23.21 20.72 -2.63
N LEU A 247 -22.50 19.75 -2.04
CA LEU A 247 -22.77 18.33 -2.22
C LEU A 247 -24.16 17.94 -1.69
N ALA A 248 -24.51 18.34 -0.47
CA ALA A 248 -25.82 18.08 0.13
C ALA A 248 -26.99 18.69 -0.66
N SER A 249 -26.77 19.81 -1.34
CA SER A 249 -27.81 20.45 -2.16
C SER A 249 -28.19 19.66 -3.42
N GLY A 250 -27.52 18.55 -3.72
CA GLY A 250 -27.77 17.74 -4.91
C GLY A 250 -27.41 18.43 -6.22
N ARG A 251 -26.82 19.63 -6.18
CA ARG A 251 -26.25 20.36 -7.33
C ARG A 251 -24.86 19.84 -7.70
N PHE A 252 -24.71 18.53 -7.62
CA PHE A 252 -23.55 17.77 -8.05
C PHE A 252 -23.99 17.04 -9.31
N ALA A 253 -23.31 17.32 -10.43
CA ALA A 253 -23.59 16.85 -11.79
C ALA A 253 -24.72 17.58 -12.57
N GLU A 254 -24.33 18.59 -13.35
CA GLU A 254 -24.77 18.64 -14.75
C GLU A 254 -23.77 17.84 -15.59
N GLY A 255 -24.25 16.96 -16.48
CA GLY A 255 -23.42 16.32 -17.51
C GLY A 255 -22.63 15.05 -17.15
N GLY A 256 -22.74 14.52 -15.93
CA GLY A 256 -22.21 13.17 -15.61
C GLY A 256 -20.69 13.05 -15.50
N GLY A 257 -19.99 14.13 -15.16
CA GLY A 257 -18.60 14.13 -14.72
C GLY A 257 -18.42 14.93 -13.43
N PHE A 258 -17.28 14.77 -12.76
CA PHE A 258 -16.80 15.65 -11.68
C PHE A 258 -16.47 17.06 -12.23
N SER A 259 -17.45 17.78 -12.76
CA SER A 259 -17.20 19.10 -13.35
C SER A 259 -17.01 20.13 -12.25
N PHE A 260 -15.75 20.50 -12.03
CA PHE A 260 -15.35 21.85 -11.63
C PHE A 260 -16.00 22.83 -12.60
N ASP A 261 -16.72 23.80 -12.05
CA ASP A 261 -17.39 24.84 -12.80
C ASP A 261 -16.35 25.66 -13.60
N PRO A 262 -16.32 25.59 -14.94
CA PRO A 262 -15.33 26.31 -15.72
C PRO A 262 -15.56 27.83 -15.72
N GLU A 263 -16.67 28.32 -15.17
CA GLU A 263 -16.94 29.76 -15.05
C GLU A 263 -16.31 30.42 -13.81
N ARG A 264 -15.61 29.65 -12.98
CA ARG A 264 -14.96 30.12 -11.75
C ARG A 264 -13.51 29.63 -11.67
N PRO A 265 -12.53 30.45 -12.08
CA PRO A 265 -11.11 30.07 -12.16
C PRO A 265 -10.43 29.83 -10.79
N ASP A 266 -11.18 29.88 -9.68
CA ASP A 266 -10.74 29.80 -8.29
C ASP A 266 -10.99 28.44 -7.60
N LEU A 267 -11.57 27.43 -8.28
CA LEU A 267 -12.02 26.18 -7.65
C LEU A 267 -11.22 24.94 -8.11
N HIS A 268 -10.60 24.24 -7.16
CA HIS A 268 -9.73 23.08 -7.39
C HIS A 268 -10.45 21.72 -7.29
N SER A 269 -9.80 20.67 -7.84
CA SER A 269 -10.43 19.38 -8.08
C SER A 269 -10.75 18.51 -6.84
N THR A 270 -10.39 19.02 -5.66
CA THR A 270 -10.11 18.23 -4.46
C THR A 270 -10.91 18.66 -3.23
N GLU A 271 -11.71 19.71 -3.36
CA GLU A 271 -12.32 20.44 -2.24
C GLU A 271 -13.16 19.59 -1.29
N LEU A 272 -13.89 18.57 -1.79
CA LEU A 272 -14.70 17.70 -0.94
C LEU A 272 -13.84 16.80 -0.06
N THR A 273 -12.81 16.21 -0.65
CA THR A 273 -11.83 15.38 0.03
C THR A 273 -11.08 16.23 1.06
N ASP A 274 -10.70 17.46 0.69
CA ASP A 274 -10.00 18.40 1.57
C ASP A 274 -10.90 18.89 2.72
N ALA A 275 -12.17 19.17 2.46
CA ALA A 275 -13.17 19.55 3.45
C ALA A 275 -13.41 18.44 4.47
N LEU A 276 -13.64 17.22 3.99
CA LEU A 276 -13.85 16.05 4.83
C LEU A 276 -12.58 15.68 5.59
N PHE A 277 -11.41 15.80 4.98
CA PHE A 277 -10.11 15.57 5.61
C PHE A 277 -9.84 16.60 6.72
N TYR A 278 -10.08 17.89 6.45
CA TYR A 278 -9.95 18.97 7.42
C TYR A 278 -10.82 18.71 8.65
N LEU A 279 -12.11 18.37 8.47
CA LEU A 279 -13.03 18.06 9.56
C LEU A 279 -12.72 16.72 10.25
N ALA A 280 -12.21 15.73 9.52
CA ALA A 280 -11.86 14.41 10.06
C ALA A 280 -10.58 14.45 10.92
N THR A 281 -9.70 15.41 10.66
CA THR A 281 -8.39 15.53 11.29
C THR A 281 -8.37 16.61 12.36
N ASN A 282 -9.06 17.74 12.20
CA ASN A 282 -9.16 18.76 13.24
C ASN A 282 -10.17 18.34 14.31
N SER A 283 -9.65 17.82 15.42
CA SER A 283 -10.37 17.80 16.69
C SER A 283 -10.53 19.25 17.17
N ALA A 284 -11.54 19.53 18.00
CA ALA A 284 -11.87 20.86 18.54
C ALA A 284 -10.64 21.78 18.71
N PRO A 285 -10.75 23.09 18.44
CA PRO A 285 -9.66 24.03 18.70
C PRO A 285 -9.38 24.08 20.20
N ARG A 286 -8.47 23.23 20.68
CA ARG A 286 -7.78 23.44 21.95
C ARG A 286 -6.67 24.44 21.67
N GLY A 287 -7.04 25.71 21.70
CA GLY A 287 -6.14 26.84 21.49
C GLY A 287 -5.62 26.92 20.05
N SER A 288 -5.73 28.10 19.46
CA SER A 288 -5.03 28.52 18.26
C SER A 288 -3.52 28.65 18.51
N GLY A 289 -2.90 27.60 19.05
CA GLY A 289 -1.46 27.42 19.07
C GLY A 289 -1.01 26.57 17.88
N PRO A 290 0.23 26.71 17.40
CA PRO A 290 0.77 25.80 16.41
C PRO A 290 0.66 24.36 16.93
N VAL A 291 0.11 23.45 16.11
CA VAL A 291 0.12 22.01 16.40
C VAL A 291 1.59 21.60 16.44
N GLU A 292 2.12 21.38 17.63
CA GLU A 292 3.52 20.97 17.80
C GLU A 292 3.69 19.56 17.21
N LEU A 293 4.37 19.50 16.06
CA LEU A 293 4.67 18.24 15.39
C LEU A 293 5.86 17.59 16.07
N ALA A 294 5.68 16.35 16.53
CA ALA A 294 6.76 15.59 17.12
C ALA A 294 7.78 15.17 16.04
N VAL A 295 9.06 15.14 16.39
CA VAL A 295 10.09 14.52 15.54
C VAL A 295 10.35 13.08 15.96
N ARG A 296 10.17 12.79 17.26
CA ARG A 296 10.38 11.46 17.86
C ARG A 296 9.16 10.98 18.64
N PRO A 297 8.85 9.68 18.65
CA PRO A 297 7.75 9.14 19.43
C PRO A 297 7.94 9.39 20.94
N PRO A 298 6.92 9.89 21.66
CA PRO A 298 7.05 10.24 23.07
C PRO A 298 7.11 9.03 24.02
N ARG A 299 6.65 7.86 23.56
CA ARG A 299 6.69 6.61 24.34
C ARG A 299 6.87 5.40 23.42
N ALA A 300 7.31 4.29 24.00
CA ALA A 300 7.40 3.03 23.28
C ALA A 300 6.02 2.34 23.18
N LEU A 301 5.77 1.72 22.02
CA LEU A 301 4.68 0.80 21.76
C LEU A 301 5.23 -0.62 21.60
N ARG A 302 4.46 -1.64 21.93
CA ARG A 302 4.93 -3.04 21.92
C ARG A 302 4.68 -3.67 20.56
N ALA A 303 5.71 -4.29 19.99
CA ALA A 303 5.60 -4.97 18.71
C ALA A 303 6.11 -6.42 18.72
N ILE A 304 5.51 -7.24 17.86
CA ILE A 304 6.02 -8.56 17.48
C ILE A 304 6.30 -8.53 15.99
N GLU A 305 7.42 -9.11 15.57
CA GLU A 305 7.73 -9.21 14.15
C GLU A 305 8.00 -10.66 13.73
N LEU A 306 7.28 -11.10 12.70
CA LEU A 306 7.41 -12.42 12.10
C LEU A 306 8.20 -12.33 10.80
N CYS A 307 9.01 -13.35 10.52
CA CYS A 307 9.90 -13.35 9.34
C CYS A 307 10.84 -12.13 9.34
N ALA A 308 11.49 -11.87 10.48
CA ALA A 308 12.27 -10.64 10.74
C ALA A 308 13.47 -10.43 9.81
N GLY A 309 13.94 -11.47 9.13
CA GLY A 309 14.90 -11.36 8.06
C GLY A 309 16.25 -10.79 8.51
N GLY A 310 16.80 -9.86 7.72
CA GLY A 310 18.04 -9.14 8.05
C GLY A 310 17.87 -8.01 9.07
N GLY A 311 16.62 -7.72 9.49
CA GLY A 311 16.29 -6.68 10.47
C GLY A 311 15.91 -5.33 9.87
N GLY A 312 15.71 -5.23 8.55
CA GLY A 312 15.41 -3.95 7.91
C GLY A 312 14.13 -3.30 8.45
N GLN A 313 13.02 -4.05 8.44
CA GLN A 313 11.74 -3.60 9.00
C GLN A 313 11.85 -3.37 10.52
N ALA A 314 12.48 -4.29 11.26
CA ALA A 314 12.69 -4.15 12.69
C ALA A 314 13.42 -2.86 13.09
N ILE A 315 14.49 -2.47 12.36
CA ILE A 315 15.22 -1.21 12.60
C ILE A 315 14.29 -0.01 12.41
N GLY A 316 13.52 0.00 11.32
CA GLY A 316 12.62 1.11 11.01
C GLY A 316 11.49 1.25 12.03
N LEU A 317 10.83 0.15 12.38
CA LEU A 317 9.77 0.14 13.39
C LEU A 317 10.30 0.52 14.77
N MET A 318 11.50 0.08 15.14
CA MET A 318 12.16 0.51 16.37
C MET A 318 12.40 2.02 16.40
N SER A 319 12.87 2.59 15.28
CA SER A 319 13.04 4.05 15.13
C SER A 319 11.71 4.81 15.21
N ALA A 320 10.62 4.19 14.76
CA ALA A 320 9.25 4.71 14.87
C ALA A 320 8.59 4.48 16.24
N GLY A 321 9.36 4.01 17.24
CA GLY A 321 8.89 3.89 18.63
C GLY A 321 8.28 2.53 18.97
N PHE A 322 8.45 1.51 18.14
CA PHE A 322 8.00 0.16 18.44
C PHE A 322 9.12 -0.69 19.06
N GLU A 323 8.93 -1.11 20.31
CA GLU A 323 9.80 -2.05 21.00
C GLU A 323 9.42 -3.48 20.65
N HIS A 324 10.32 -4.20 19.98
CA HIS A 324 10.13 -5.61 19.65
C HIS A 324 10.25 -6.51 20.89
N VAL A 325 9.11 -6.99 21.38
CA VAL A 325 9.05 -7.97 22.48
C VAL A 325 9.46 -9.37 22.01
N ALA A 326 9.30 -9.65 20.71
CA ALA A 326 9.76 -10.87 20.07
C ALA A 326 9.97 -10.68 18.56
N LEU A 327 11.02 -11.31 18.04
CA LEU A 327 11.34 -11.40 16.61
C LEU A 327 11.45 -12.88 16.22
N TYR A 328 10.62 -13.35 15.29
CA TYR A 328 10.62 -14.73 14.82
C TYR A 328 11.36 -14.83 13.47
N GLU A 329 12.36 -15.70 13.40
CA GLU A 329 13.17 -15.90 12.20
C GLU A 329 13.68 -17.35 12.08
N LYS A 330 13.26 -18.06 11.02
CA LYS A 330 13.60 -19.47 10.80
C LYS A 330 15.09 -19.68 10.49
N LEU A 331 15.67 -18.82 9.65
CA LEU A 331 16.99 -19.01 9.10
C LEU A 331 18.06 -18.65 10.13
N ARG A 332 18.85 -19.67 10.53
CA ARG A 332 19.93 -19.55 11.52
C ARG A 332 20.83 -18.34 11.30
N ARG A 333 21.18 -18.04 10.04
CA ARG A 333 22.10 -16.94 9.69
C ARG A 333 21.46 -15.57 9.92
N ARG A 334 20.19 -15.41 9.54
CA ARG A 334 19.41 -14.17 9.73
C ARG A 334 19.17 -13.91 11.21
N ALA A 335 18.73 -14.91 11.96
CA ALA A 335 18.58 -14.82 13.42
C ALA A 335 19.90 -14.48 14.12
N ALA A 336 21.04 -15.01 13.64
CA ALA A 336 22.36 -14.66 14.18
C ALA A 336 22.77 -13.21 13.85
N THR A 337 22.45 -12.71 12.66
CA THR A 337 22.64 -11.30 12.28
C THR A 337 21.88 -10.38 13.24
N LEU A 338 20.58 -10.64 13.47
CA LEU A 338 19.75 -9.84 14.39
C LEU A 338 20.36 -9.80 15.81
N LYS A 339 20.66 -10.97 16.40
CA LYS A 339 21.22 -11.08 17.76
C LYS A 339 22.60 -10.43 17.92
N ARG A 340 23.42 -10.46 16.87
CA ARG A 340 24.78 -9.90 16.93
C ARG A 340 24.76 -8.39 16.82
N ASN A 341 23.88 -7.82 16.02
CA ASN A 341 23.74 -6.37 15.89
C ASN A 341 22.99 -5.77 17.07
N TRP A 342 21.95 -6.43 17.57
CA TRP A 342 21.14 -5.91 18.67
C TRP A 342 20.85 -7.01 19.71
N SER A 343 21.76 -7.12 20.68
CA SER A 343 21.76 -8.24 21.63
C SER A 343 20.58 -8.26 22.60
N SER A 344 19.90 -7.12 22.80
CA SER A 344 18.72 -7.02 23.65
C SER A 344 17.45 -7.54 22.97
N TRP A 345 17.45 -7.74 21.66
CA TRP A 345 16.28 -8.28 20.96
C TRP A 345 16.04 -9.74 21.31
N ASN A 346 14.78 -10.04 21.66
CA ASN A 346 14.32 -11.41 21.89
C ASN A 346 14.07 -12.13 20.56
N VAL A 347 15.15 -12.63 19.95
CA VAL A 347 15.08 -13.33 18.66
C VAL A 347 14.84 -14.84 18.87
N ARG A 348 13.68 -15.32 18.44
CA ARG A 348 13.24 -16.72 18.43
C ARG A 348 13.59 -17.34 17.07
N ARG A 349 14.53 -18.29 17.08
CA ARG A 349 14.92 -19.03 15.86
C ARG A 349 14.01 -20.24 15.65
N VAL A 350 12.93 -20.07 14.90
CA VAL A 350 11.90 -21.10 14.69
C VAL A 350 11.13 -20.80 13.40
N ASP A 351 10.60 -21.82 12.75
CA ASP A 351 9.60 -21.64 11.69
C ASP A 351 8.27 -21.23 12.36
N ILE A 352 7.60 -20.20 11.85
CA ILE A 352 6.36 -19.71 12.46
C ILE A 352 5.27 -20.80 12.49
N ARG A 353 5.29 -21.75 11.54
CA ARG A 353 4.39 -22.91 11.49
C ARG A 353 4.52 -23.83 12.71
N ASP A 354 5.71 -23.88 13.30
CA ASP A 354 6.01 -24.73 14.45
C ASP A 354 5.77 -24.01 15.79
N VAL A 355 5.38 -22.74 15.77
CA VAL A 355 5.11 -21.96 17.00
C VAL A 355 3.71 -22.31 17.51
N PRO A 356 3.59 -22.85 18.74
CA PRO A 356 2.31 -23.27 19.27
C PRO A 356 1.39 -22.07 19.51
N ASP A 357 0.08 -22.30 19.34
CA ASP A 357 -0.94 -21.26 19.54
C ASP A 357 -0.87 -20.63 20.94
N SER A 358 -0.54 -21.43 21.96
CA SER A 358 -0.38 -20.96 23.34
C SER A 358 0.73 -19.93 23.51
N GLU A 359 1.80 -20.01 22.72
CA GLU A 359 2.88 -19.01 22.74
C GLU A 359 2.41 -17.68 22.14
N LEU A 360 1.74 -17.72 20.98
CA LEU A 360 1.22 -16.51 20.34
C LEU A 360 0.11 -15.86 21.17
N ALA A 361 -0.79 -16.65 21.75
CA ALA A 361 -1.88 -16.17 22.60
C ALA A 361 -1.42 -15.67 23.99
N ALA A 362 -0.21 -16.03 24.42
CA ALA A 362 0.37 -15.56 25.67
C ALA A 362 0.80 -14.08 25.60
N TYR A 363 1.09 -13.56 24.41
CA TYR A 363 1.35 -12.13 24.27
C TYR A 363 0.10 -11.31 24.58
N LYS A 364 0.28 -10.28 25.42
CA LYS A 364 -0.75 -9.33 25.80
C LYS A 364 -0.29 -7.92 25.46
N GLU A 365 -1.28 -7.06 25.19
CA GLU A 365 -1.09 -5.63 24.94
C GLU A 365 -0.05 -5.38 23.84
N ILE A 366 -0.25 -6.03 22.68
CA ILE A 366 0.58 -5.81 21.50
C ILE A 366 -0.06 -4.70 20.67
N ASP A 367 0.70 -3.63 20.44
CA ASP A 367 0.26 -2.52 19.62
C ASP A 367 0.40 -2.86 18.13
N LEU A 368 1.49 -3.51 17.74
CA LEU A 368 1.79 -3.82 16.34
C LEU A 368 2.26 -5.27 16.14
N LEU A 369 1.64 -5.99 15.21
CA LEU A 369 2.20 -7.23 14.66
C LEU A 369 2.69 -6.99 13.24
N ALA A 370 3.99 -7.08 13.04
CA ALA A 370 4.64 -6.83 11.76
C ALA A 370 5.17 -8.12 11.12
N GLY A 371 5.41 -8.11 9.80
CA GLY A 371 6.22 -9.15 9.17
C GLY A 371 6.32 -9.10 7.66
N GLY A 372 7.41 -9.62 7.12
CA GLY A 372 7.62 -9.77 5.68
C GLY A 372 7.60 -11.25 5.28
N PRO A 373 6.42 -11.88 5.09
CA PRO A 373 6.37 -13.27 4.67
C PRO A 373 7.07 -13.48 3.32
N PRO A 374 7.66 -14.66 3.05
CA PRO A 374 8.38 -14.93 1.82
C PRO A 374 7.60 -14.57 0.57
N CYS A 375 8.22 -13.81 -0.33
CA CYS A 375 7.60 -13.33 -1.55
C CYS A 375 7.66 -14.32 -2.71
N ALA A 376 8.41 -15.42 -2.58
CA ALA A 376 8.60 -16.45 -3.62
C ALA A 376 7.29 -16.98 -4.26
N PRO A 377 6.18 -17.20 -3.50
CA PRO A 377 4.89 -17.61 -4.07
C PRO A 377 4.27 -16.61 -5.07
N PHE A 378 4.59 -15.31 -4.93
CA PHE A 378 4.00 -14.19 -5.66
C PHE A 378 5.00 -13.47 -6.57
N SER A 379 6.29 -13.74 -6.41
CA SER A 379 7.36 -13.20 -7.25
C SER A 379 7.24 -13.74 -8.68
N GLN A 380 7.56 -12.91 -9.67
CA GLN A 380 7.55 -13.34 -11.06
C GLN A 380 8.67 -14.36 -11.39
N ALA A 381 9.71 -14.46 -10.55
CA ALA A 381 10.83 -15.39 -10.70
C ALA A 381 10.56 -16.82 -10.20
N GLY A 382 9.45 -17.07 -9.50
CA GLY A 382 9.00 -18.42 -9.11
C GLY A 382 7.98 -19.01 -10.09
N ASN A 383 7.58 -20.27 -9.89
CA ASN A 383 6.52 -20.94 -10.68
C ASN A 383 5.10 -20.33 -10.50
N ARG A 384 4.98 -19.16 -9.86
CA ARG A 384 3.74 -18.40 -9.67
C ARG A 384 2.60 -19.22 -9.05
N LEU A 385 2.95 -20.16 -8.18
CA LEU A 385 2.00 -21.11 -7.58
C LEU A 385 1.07 -20.44 -6.54
N GLY A 386 1.37 -19.22 -6.09
CA GLY A 386 0.56 -18.47 -5.12
C GLY A 386 0.25 -19.32 -3.89
N ARG A 387 -1.04 -19.49 -3.58
CA ARG A 387 -1.56 -20.33 -2.48
C ARG A 387 -1.10 -21.79 -2.50
N ARG A 388 -0.67 -22.32 -3.66
CA ARG A 388 -0.19 -23.70 -3.80
C ARG A 388 1.30 -23.84 -3.51
N HIS A 389 1.99 -22.73 -3.23
CA HIS A 389 3.41 -22.75 -2.90
C HIS A 389 3.62 -23.18 -1.44
N GLN A 390 4.50 -24.15 -1.22
CA GLN A 390 4.83 -24.66 0.13
C GLN A 390 5.42 -23.60 1.07
N ASP A 391 5.85 -22.45 0.55
CA ASP A 391 6.44 -21.34 1.32
C ASP A 391 5.48 -20.16 1.53
N ASP A 392 4.19 -20.32 1.16
CA ASP A 392 3.18 -19.33 1.54
C ASP A 392 3.00 -19.32 3.06
N LEU A 393 3.16 -18.15 3.66
CA LEU A 393 3.04 -17.92 5.10
C LEU A 393 1.90 -16.98 5.47
N PHE A 394 1.13 -16.46 4.51
CA PHE A 394 -0.04 -15.63 4.86
C PHE A 394 -1.05 -16.33 5.78
N PRO A 395 -1.33 -17.64 5.65
CA PRO A 395 -2.15 -18.34 6.63
C PRO A 395 -1.61 -18.24 8.06
N GLU A 396 -0.28 -18.31 8.24
CA GLU A 396 0.37 -18.15 9.54
C GLU A 396 0.35 -16.69 10.03
N MET A 397 0.48 -15.73 9.11
CA MET A 397 0.33 -14.30 9.46
C MET A 397 -1.09 -14.02 9.99
N ILE A 398 -2.12 -14.54 9.32
CA ILE A 398 -3.53 -14.42 9.73
C ILE A 398 -3.77 -15.15 11.06
N ARG A 399 -3.21 -16.36 11.23
CA ARG A 399 -3.25 -17.11 12.50
C ARG A 399 -2.66 -16.27 13.64
N ALA A 400 -1.50 -15.64 13.42
CA ALA A 400 -0.85 -14.82 14.42
C ALA A 400 -1.68 -13.58 14.77
N VAL A 401 -2.27 -12.87 13.79
CA VAL A 401 -3.18 -11.74 14.05
C VAL A 401 -4.38 -12.18 14.89
N LYS A 402 -4.97 -13.34 14.58
CA LYS A 402 -6.09 -13.90 15.35
C LYS A 402 -5.72 -14.19 16.80
N LEU A 403 -4.57 -14.82 17.04
CA LEU A 403 -4.17 -15.28 18.37
C LEU A 403 -3.59 -14.17 19.25
N VAL A 404 -2.81 -13.26 18.66
CA VAL A 404 -2.18 -12.14 19.37
C VAL A 404 -3.19 -11.00 19.60
N GLY A 405 -4.11 -10.79 18.65
CA GLY A 405 -5.10 -9.71 18.70
C GLY A 405 -4.50 -8.30 18.80
N PRO A 406 -3.48 -7.94 17.98
CA PRO A 406 -2.80 -6.66 18.09
C PRO A 406 -3.73 -5.46 17.79
N ARG A 407 -3.36 -4.25 18.20
CA ARG A 407 -4.13 -3.04 17.83
C ARG A 407 -3.97 -2.69 16.34
N ALA A 408 -2.81 -2.99 15.77
CA ALA A 408 -2.50 -2.87 14.35
C ALA A 408 -1.66 -4.02 13.83
N PHE A 409 -1.67 -4.27 12.52
CA PHE A 409 -0.70 -5.12 11.84
C PHE A 409 -0.10 -4.44 10.60
N MET A 410 1.08 -4.88 10.20
CA MET A 410 1.79 -4.41 9.00
C MET A 410 2.50 -5.57 8.32
N PHE A 411 2.08 -5.91 7.09
CA PHE A 411 2.71 -6.95 6.28
C PHE A 411 3.28 -6.39 4.99
N GLU A 412 4.53 -6.73 4.70
CA GLU A 412 5.20 -6.30 3.47
C GLU A 412 5.30 -7.44 2.44
N ASN A 413 5.17 -7.09 1.16
CA ASN A 413 5.42 -8.02 0.06
C ASN A 413 5.76 -7.30 -1.27
N VAL A 414 6.02 -8.07 -2.33
CA VAL A 414 6.32 -7.54 -3.66
C VAL A 414 5.08 -7.06 -4.44
N PRO A 415 5.23 -6.10 -5.37
CA PRO A 415 4.15 -5.59 -6.22
C PRO A 415 3.38 -6.66 -6.99
N GLY A 416 4.07 -7.75 -7.37
CA GLY A 416 3.46 -8.86 -8.11
C GLY A 416 2.27 -9.52 -7.40
N MET A 417 2.10 -9.33 -6.09
CA MET A 417 0.92 -9.79 -5.37
C MET A 417 -0.38 -9.09 -5.82
N LYS A 418 -0.29 -7.90 -6.44
CA LYS A 418 -1.43 -7.19 -7.05
C LYS A 418 -1.72 -7.65 -8.49
N ASP A 419 -0.89 -8.48 -9.11
CA ASP A 419 -1.11 -9.01 -10.46
C ASP A 419 -2.48 -9.72 -10.55
N THR A 420 -3.16 -9.66 -11.68
CA THR A 420 -4.51 -10.23 -11.89
C THR A 420 -4.63 -11.70 -11.44
N LYS A 421 -3.61 -12.51 -11.70
CA LYS A 421 -3.52 -13.93 -11.27
C LYS A 421 -3.48 -14.15 -9.74
N HIS A 422 -3.16 -13.12 -8.97
CA HIS A 422 -3.04 -13.15 -7.51
C HIS A 422 -4.06 -12.24 -6.81
N ALA A 423 -4.78 -11.40 -7.56
CA ALA A 423 -5.79 -10.47 -7.03
C ALA A 423 -6.85 -11.17 -6.17
N SER A 424 -7.32 -12.36 -6.57
CA SER A 424 -8.28 -13.15 -5.79
C SER A 424 -7.70 -13.63 -4.45
N TYR A 425 -6.40 -13.90 -4.40
CA TYR A 425 -5.72 -14.32 -3.17
C TYR A 425 -5.48 -13.14 -2.22
N LEU A 426 -5.01 -12.00 -2.75
CA LEU A 426 -4.90 -10.77 -1.98
C LEU A 426 -6.26 -10.34 -1.41
N ALA A 427 -7.33 -10.38 -2.23
CA ALA A 427 -8.69 -10.08 -1.78
C ALA A 427 -9.14 -11.03 -0.66
N ARG A 428 -8.79 -12.31 -0.75
CA ARG A 428 -9.08 -13.29 0.30
C ARG A 428 -8.33 -12.98 1.60
N ILE A 429 -7.05 -12.64 1.54
CA ILE A 429 -6.25 -12.23 2.71
C ILE A 429 -6.90 -11.02 3.39
N CYS A 430 -7.24 -9.98 2.61
CA CYS A 430 -7.92 -8.80 3.14
C CYS A 430 -9.27 -9.14 3.77
N ALA A 431 -10.06 -10.02 3.14
CA ALA A 431 -11.35 -10.46 3.68
C ALA A 431 -11.20 -11.27 4.97
N ASP A 432 -10.23 -12.17 5.05
CA ASP A 432 -9.95 -12.97 6.25
C ASP A 432 -9.51 -12.05 7.41
N LEU A 433 -8.59 -11.12 7.16
CA LEU A 433 -8.18 -10.11 8.16
C LEU A 433 -9.34 -9.18 8.56
N SER A 434 -10.19 -8.80 7.62
CA SER A 434 -11.39 -7.98 7.92
C SER A 434 -12.39 -8.74 8.79
N SER A 435 -12.58 -10.04 8.54
CA SER A 435 -13.46 -10.90 9.34
C SER A 435 -12.98 -11.07 10.79
N LEU A 436 -11.68 -10.84 11.05
CA LEU A 436 -11.10 -10.78 12.40
C LEU A 436 -11.31 -9.43 13.09
N GLY A 437 -12.03 -8.49 12.46
CA GLY A 437 -12.36 -7.19 13.05
C GLY A 437 -11.31 -6.11 12.80
N TYR A 438 -10.64 -6.14 11.64
CA TYR A 438 -9.68 -5.10 11.23
C TYR A 438 -10.17 -4.34 10.00
N ARG A 439 -9.84 -3.05 9.92
CA ARG A 439 -9.89 -2.25 8.70
C ARG A 439 -8.55 -2.41 8.00
N VAL A 440 -8.56 -2.82 6.73
CA VAL A 440 -7.36 -3.25 6.01
C VAL A 440 -7.13 -2.37 4.78
N ASP A 441 -5.92 -1.84 4.66
CA ASP A 441 -5.45 -0.99 3.58
C ASP A 441 -4.25 -1.65 2.86
N VAL A 442 -4.18 -1.52 1.53
CA VAL A 442 -3.08 -2.09 0.72
C VAL A 442 -2.38 -1.00 -0.07
N VAL A 443 -1.26 -0.53 0.47
CA VAL A 443 -0.49 0.58 -0.09
C VAL A 443 0.60 0.08 -1.03
N THR A 444 0.78 0.72 -2.18
CA THR A 444 2.01 0.59 -2.99
C THR A 444 2.95 1.73 -2.60
N VAL A 445 4.22 1.42 -2.35
CA VAL A 445 5.23 2.40 -1.98
C VAL A 445 6.49 2.22 -2.82
N ASP A 446 7.07 3.30 -3.32
CA ASP A 446 8.42 3.30 -3.88
C ASP A 446 9.42 3.80 -2.83
N ALA A 447 10.48 3.04 -2.60
CA ALA A 447 11.51 3.43 -1.66
C ALA A 447 12.32 4.64 -2.15
N SER A 448 12.29 4.97 -3.45
CA SER A 448 12.92 6.18 -3.97
C SER A 448 12.30 7.46 -3.42
N ASP A 449 11.02 7.43 -3.04
CA ASP A 449 10.32 8.60 -2.47
C ASP A 449 10.81 8.95 -1.05
N PHE A 450 11.58 8.03 -0.44
CA PHE A 450 12.14 8.14 0.91
C PHE A 450 13.67 8.35 0.87
N GLY A 451 14.22 8.79 -0.27
CA GLY A 451 15.63 9.15 -0.39
C GLY A 451 16.57 7.96 -0.56
N LEU A 452 16.05 6.77 -0.90
CA LEU A 452 16.92 5.66 -1.28
C LEU A 452 17.35 5.76 -2.74
N PRO A 453 18.61 5.45 -3.06
CA PRO A 453 19.14 5.48 -4.42
C PRO A 453 18.78 4.20 -5.18
N GLN A 454 17.53 3.73 -5.06
CA GLN A 454 17.08 2.46 -5.63
C GLN A 454 15.61 2.53 -6.10
N ASP A 455 15.35 2.01 -7.30
CA ASP A 455 13.99 1.78 -7.82
C ASP A 455 13.42 0.52 -7.15
N ARG A 456 12.76 0.69 -6.00
CA ARG A 456 12.27 -0.41 -5.17
C ARG A 456 10.84 -0.18 -4.74
N THR A 457 9.92 -0.64 -5.57
CA THR A 457 8.50 -0.67 -5.24
C THR A 457 8.15 -1.88 -4.37
N ARG A 458 7.28 -1.68 -3.37
CA ARG A 458 6.72 -2.70 -2.47
C ARG A 458 5.23 -2.48 -2.23
N ILE A 459 4.57 -3.53 -1.74
CA ILE A 459 3.23 -3.41 -1.17
C ILE A 459 3.32 -3.56 0.34
N VAL A 460 2.53 -2.75 1.04
CA VAL A 460 2.37 -2.82 2.49
C VAL A 460 0.89 -2.97 2.79
N ILE A 461 0.52 -4.07 3.44
CA ILE A 461 -0.82 -4.35 3.93
C ILE A 461 -0.84 -3.91 5.39
N VAL A 462 -1.57 -2.84 5.69
CA VAL A 462 -1.74 -2.34 7.05
C VAL A 462 -3.16 -2.64 7.48
N GLY A 463 -3.35 -2.99 8.76
CA GLY A 463 -4.69 -3.02 9.30
C GLY A 463 -4.77 -2.50 10.71
N LEU A 464 -5.86 -1.79 11.01
CA LEU A 464 -6.19 -1.28 12.33
C LEU A 464 -7.40 -2.03 12.87
N ARG A 465 -7.33 -2.46 14.13
CA ARG A 465 -8.47 -3.12 14.78
C ARG A 465 -9.65 -2.15 14.87
N ASN A 466 -10.87 -2.66 14.75
CA ASN A 466 -12.07 -1.83 14.60
C ASN A 466 -12.33 -0.87 15.77
N ASP A 467 -11.84 -1.20 16.96
CA ASP A 467 -11.92 -0.39 18.19
C ASP A 467 -10.87 0.72 18.27
N VAL A 468 -9.84 0.72 17.40
CA VAL A 468 -8.92 1.85 17.27
C VAL A 468 -9.66 2.98 16.54
N GLU A 469 -9.77 4.15 17.16
CA GLU A 469 -10.51 5.27 16.57
C GLU A 469 -9.74 6.01 15.47
N GLY A 470 -8.41 5.97 15.53
CA GLY A 470 -7.54 6.64 14.58
C GLY A 470 -7.57 6.04 13.17
N LEU A 471 -7.07 6.84 12.24
CA LEU A 471 -7.00 6.52 10.83
C LEU A 471 -5.54 6.28 10.43
N PHE A 472 -5.31 5.24 9.65
CA PHE A 472 -4.03 5.05 9.00
C PHE A 472 -4.02 5.89 7.72
N ILE A 473 -3.06 6.80 7.61
CA ILE A 473 -2.82 7.57 6.41
C ILE A 473 -1.46 7.12 5.87
N PRO A 474 -1.38 6.59 4.64
CA PRO A 474 -0.12 6.16 4.05
C PRO A 474 0.91 7.31 4.07
N PRO A 475 2.12 7.09 4.60
CA PRO A 475 3.13 8.14 4.66
C PRO A 475 3.63 8.46 3.24
N ARG A 476 3.64 9.74 2.88
CA ARG A 476 4.27 10.26 1.66
C ARG A 476 5.05 11.53 2.00
N PRO A 477 6.38 11.55 1.85
CA PRO A 477 7.14 12.78 1.94
C PRO A 477 6.69 13.74 0.82
N ALA A 478 6.42 14.99 1.17
CA ALA A 478 6.01 16.04 0.24
C ALA A 478 6.91 17.28 0.45
N PRO A 479 7.85 17.59 -0.46
CA PRO A 479 8.18 16.82 -1.67
C PRO A 479 8.86 15.47 -1.34
N PRO A 480 8.92 14.52 -2.30
CA PRO A 480 9.66 13.27 -2.15
C PRO A 480 11.12 13.54 -1.79
N LEU A 481 11.68 12.74 -0.88
CA LEU A 481 13.09 12.81 -0.54
C LEU A 481 13.90 12.29 -1.72
N GLN A 482 14.87 13.08 -2.19
CA GLN A 482 15.74 12.69 -3.29
C GLN A 482 16.99 11.99 -2.77
N GLY A 483 17.27 10.80 -3.31
CA GLY A 483 18.51 10.08 -3.08
C GLY A 483 18.99 9.47 -4.38
N TYR A 484 20.21 9.80 -4.79
CA TYR A 484 20.84 9.28 -5.99
C TYR A 484 22.10 8.51 -5.63
N VAL A 485 22.55 7.68 -6.59
CA VAL A 485 23.73 6.84 -6.44
C VAL A 485 24.97 7.66 -6.07
N SER A 486 25.18 8.83 -6.69
CA SER A 486 26.32 9.70 -6.39
C SER A 486 26.36 10.15 -4.93
N ASP A 487 25.21 10.56 -4.39
CA ASP A 487 25.14 11.22 -3.10
C ASP A 487 25.15 10.21 -1.96
N VAL A 488 24.38 9.12 -2.13
CA VAL A 488 24.19 8.13 -1.08
C VAL A 488 25.29 7.07 -1.08
N LEU A 489 25.80 6.69 -2.27
CA LEU A 489 26.78 5.59 -2.43
C LEU A 489 28.18 6.09 -2.78
N GLY A 490 28.33 7.28 -3.35
CA GLY A 490 29.62 7.90 -3.68
C GLY A 490 30.62 7.87 -2.52
N PRO A 491 30.25 8.29 -1.29
CA PRO A 491 31.17 8.26 -0.13
C PRO A 491 31.71 6.86 0.21
N LEU A 492 31.01 5.79 -0.18
CA LEU A 492 31.47 4.41 0.04
C LEU A 492 32.41 3.92 -1.06
N LEU A 493 32.30 4.47 -2.26
CA LEU A 493 33.04 4.08 -3.46
C LEU A 493 34.33 4.90 -3.61
N ILE A 494 34.22 6.20 -3.38
CA ILE A 494 35.27 7.19 -3.64
C ILE A 494 36.06 7.43 -2.34
N ARG A 495 36.69 6.37 -1.82
CA ARG A 495 37.40 6.45 -0.53
C ARG A 495 38.79 7.07 -0.61
N HIS A 496 39.36 7.10 -1.81
CA HIS A 496 40.73 7.55 -2.04
C HIS A 496 40.78 8.90 -2.75
N GLU A 497 39.66 9.63 -2.88
CA GLU A 497 39.69 10.94 -3.51
C GLU A 497 40.49 11.92 -2.65
N THR A 498 41.37 12.66 -3.31
CA THR A 498 42.15 13.69 -2.65
C THR A 498 41.22 14.80 -2.15
N PRO A 499 41.33 15.24 -0.88
CA PRO A 499 40.61 16.40 -0.38
C PRO A 499 40.82 17.62 -1.28
N ASP A 500 39.79 18.45 -1.47
CA ASP A 500 39.81 19.55 -2.43
C ASP A 500 41.01 20.50 -2.24
N GLU A 501 41.38 20.78 -0.99
CA GLU A 501 42.53 21.63 -0.62
C GLU A 501 43.88 21.08 -1.11
N LEU A 502 43.99 19.76 -1.27
CA LEU A 502 45.22 19.07 -1.66
C LEU A 502 45.26 18.71 -3.15
N LYS A 503 44.17 18.92 -3.90
CA LYS A 503 44.08 18.55 -5.33
C LYS A 503 45.15 19.23 -6.20
N SER A 504 45.53 20.48 -5.87
CA SER A 504 46.58 21.22 -6.58
C SER A 504 47.99 20.63 -6.38
N SER A 505 48.19 19.85 -5.31
CA SER A 505 49.46 19.19 -4.99
C SER A 505 49.59 17.82 -5.67
N VAL A 506 48.53 17.31 -6.30
CA VAL A 506 48.54 16.02 -6.99
C VAL A 506 49.19 16.17 -8.35
N ILE A 507 50.24 15.38 -8.60
CA ILE A 507 50.97 15.39 -9.86
C ILE A 507 50.05 14.92 -10.99
N SER A 508 49.90 15.75 -12.03
CA SER A 508 49.12 15.41 -13.22
C SER A 508 49.59 14.10 -13.86
N GLY A 509 48.63 13.24 -14.24
CA GLY A 509 48.90 11.92 -14.82
C GLY A 509 49.30 10.82 -13.83
N SER A 510 49.50 11.14 -12.54
CA SER A 510 49.73 10.13 -11.50
C SER A 510 48.50 9.21 -11.29
N PRO A 511 48.67 8.02 -10.69
CA PRO A 511 47.53 7.17 -10.31
C PRO A 511 46.47 7.89 -9.46
N GLN A 512 46.90 8.74 -8.52
CA GLN A 512 46.01 9.56 -7.70
C GLN A 512 45.23 10.57 -8.55
N TRP A 513 45.92 11.28 -9.45
CA TRP A 513 45.26 12.23 -10.35
C TRP A 513 44.21 11.55 -11.22
N LYS A 514 44.53 10.37 -11.78
CA LYS A 514 43.59 9.58 -12.60
C LYS A 514 42.39 9.12 -11.79
N TYR A 515 42.60 8.66 -10.56
CA TYR A 515 41.51 8.30 -9.63
C TYR A 515 40.61 9.51 -9.35
N ASP A 516 41.18 10.68 -9.06
CA ASP A 516 40.40 11.89 -8.79
C ASP A 516 39.59 12.33 -10.02
N GLN A 517 40.15 12.21 -11.23
CA GLN A 517 39.41 12.46 -12.47
C GLN A 517 38.27 11.46 -12.68
N TRP A 518 38.52 10.16 -12.48
CA TRP A 518 37.49 9.12 -12.56
C TRP A 518 36.38 9.37 -11.53
N ALA A 519 36.74 9.66 -10.27
CA ALA A 519 35.80 9.90 -9.18
C ALA A 519 34.89 11.12 -9.45
N LYS A 520 35.46 12.18 -10.03
CA LYS A 520 34.68 13.35 -10.49
C LYS A 520 33.76 12.96 -11.64
N SER A 521 34.30 12.34 -12.69
CA SER A 521 33.54 11.93 -13.87
C SER A 521 32.39 10.97 -13.53
N TRP A 522 32.63 9.99 -12.65
CA TRP A 522 31.61 9.05 -12.21
C TRP A 522 30.47 9.76 -11.47
N ARG A 523 30.78 10.69 -10.55
CA ARG A 523 29.75 11.48 -9.84
C ARG A 523 28.92 12.32 -10.81
N GLU A 524 29.55 12.98 -11.76
CA GLU A 524 28.86 13.83 -12.74
C GLU A 524 28.01 13.00 -13.70
N THR A 525 28.52 11.87 -14.19
CA THR A 525 27.83 11.01 -15.16
C THR A 525 26.61 10.32 -14.54
N PHE A 526 26.71 9.87 -13.29
CA PHE A 526 25.67 9.09 -12.61
C PHE A 526 24.93 9.89 -11.53
N ALA A 527 24.99 11.23 -11.58
CA ALA A 527 24.48 12.15 -10.56
C ALA A 527 22.99 11.98 -10.23
N ARG A 528 22.20 11.49 -11.18
CA ARG A 528 20.74 11.33 -11.06
C ARG A 528 20.26 9.89 -11.24
N GLU A 529 21.19 8.95 -11.27
CA GLU A 529 20.87 7.55 -11.50
C GLU A 529 20.52 6.83 -10.19
N ARG A 530 19.77 5.74 -10.33
CA ARG A 530 19.32 4.88 -9.23
C ARG A 530 19.66 3.43 -9.54
N LEU A 531 19.94 2.66 -8.48
CA LEU A 531 20.12 1.22 -8.62
C LEU A 531 18.79 0.54 -8.97
N PRO A 532 18.79 -0.51 -9.79
CA PRO A 532 17.64 -1.39 -9.90
C PRO A 532 17.38 -2.11 -8.57
N THR A 533 16.21 -2.73 -8.41
CA THR A 533 15.94 -3.64 -7.29
C THR A 533 16.94 -4.81 -7.31
N ILE A 534 17.76 -4.93 -6.26
CA ILE A 534 18.74 -6.03 -6.13
C ILE A 534 18.15 -7.12 -5.24
N THR A 535 17.62 -8.18 -5.85
CA THR A 535 17.16 -9.42 -5.17
C THR A 535 17.44 -10.62 -6.05
N LYS A 536 17.49 -11.84 -5.47
CA LYS A 536 17.49 -13.08 -6.26
C LYS A 536 16.16 -13.33 -6.99
N THR A 537 15.08 -12.68 -6.54
CA THR A 537 13.71 -12.87 -7.01
C THR A 537 13.29 -11.89 -8.11
N SER A 538 14.22 -11.15 -8.72
CA SER A 538 13.87 -10.31 -9.87
C SER A 538 13.45 -11.22 -11.03
N SER A 539 12.24 -11.05 -11.57
CA SER A 539 11.83 -11.59 -12.88
C SER A 539 12.77 -11.22 -14.02
N GLU A 540 13.59 -10.21 -13.77
CA GLU A 540 14.48 -9.62 -14.73
C GLU A 540 15.55 -10.63 -15.16
N ASP A 541 15.66 -10.82 -16.47
CA ASP A 541 16.72 -11.65 -17.04
C ASP A 541 18.09 -11.07 -16.67
N ARG A 542 19.10 -11.95 -16.61
CA ARG A 542 20.45 -11.56 -16.20
C ARG A 542 21.01 -10.42 -17.05
N HIS A 543 20.73 -10.35 -18.35
CA HIS A 543 21.25 -9.29 -19.21
C HIS A 543 20.59 -7.95 -18.92
N SER A 544 19.26 -7.91 -18.72
CA SER A 544 18.58 -6.67 -18.36
C SER A 544 19.07 -6.12 -17.02
N ARG A 545 19.24 -6.99 -16.02
CA ARG A 545 19.80 -6.58 -14.72
C ARG A 545 21.21 -6.00 -14.85
N LEU A 546 22.08 -6.65 -15.64
CA LEU A 546 23.44 -6.15 -15.89
C LEU A 546 23.41 -4.79 -16.62
N ARG A 547 22.53 -4.61 -17.61
CA ARG A 547 22.37 -3.33 -18.32
C ARG A 547 21.91 -2.21 -17.38
N ARG A 548 20.95 -2.48 -16.48
CA ARG A 548 20.48 -1.49 -15.51
C ARG A 548 21.54 -1.13 -14.47
N LEU A 549 22.32 -2.11 -14.01
CA LEU A 549 23.46 -1.84 -13.14
C LEU A 549 24.54 -0.99 -13.83
N ALA A 550 24.85 -1.30 -15.10
CA ALA A 550 25.78 -0.50 -15.89
C ALA A 550 25.27 0.93 -16.11
N LYS A 551 23.95 1.11 -16.35
CA LYS A 551 23.31 2.43 -16.43
C LYS A 551 23.45 3.20 -15.12
N ALA A 552 23.36 2.51 -13.98
CA ALA A 552 23.59 3.09 -12.66
C ALA A 552 25.07 3.28 -12.30
N GLY A 553 25.99 3.03 -13.24
CA GLY A 553 27.43 3.22 -13.05
C GLY A 553 28.13 2.09 -12.31
N PHE A 554 27.61 0.86 -12.36
CA PHE A 554 28.21 -0.29 -11.68
C PHE A 554 28.44 -1.49 -12.62
N ASP A 555 29.57 -2.18 -12.40
CA ASP A 555 29.79 -3.52 -12.93
C ASP A 555 29.01 -4.53 -12.07
N GLY A 556 27.94 -5.06 -12.66
CA GLY A 556 27.08 -6.07 -12.04
C GLY A 556 27.52 -7.52 -12.21
N THR A 557 28.67 -7.79 -12.86
CA THR A 557 29.12 -9.16 -13.19
C THR A 557 29.53 -9.95 -11.95
N SER A 558 30.07 -9.28 -10.94
CA SER A 558 30.55 -9.87 -9.69
C SER A 558 30.51 -8.87 -8.54
N PHE A 559 30.54 -9.39 -7.31
CA PHE A 559 30.69 -8.57 -6.09
C PHE A 559 32.17 -8.52 -5.69
N THR A 560 32.58 -7.42 -5.09
CA THR A 560 33.95 -7.24 -4.56
C THR A 560 33.94 -6.93 -3.06
N GLY A 561 35.08 -7.16 -2.41
CA GLY A 561 35.25 -6.99 -0.95
C GLY A 561 35.56 -5.57 -0.49
N GLY A 562 35.86 -4.65 -1.40
CA GLY A 562 36.27 -3.29 -1.06
C GLY A 562 36.03 -2.28 -2.18
N PRO A 563 36.17 -0.97 -1.89
CA PRO A 563 36.04 0.08 -2.89
C PRO A 563 37.13 -0.03 -3.97
N PRO A 564 36.94 0.63 -5.13
CA PRO A 564 37.96 0.69 -6.18
C PRO A 564 39.31 1.19 -5.65
N SER A 565 40.38 0.49 -6.04
CA SER A 565 41.75 0.93 -5.79
C SER A 565 42.23 1.97 -6.80
N LEU A 566 43.32 2.67 -6.46
CA LEU A 566 44.02 3.59 -7.35
C LEU A 566 44.53 2.94 -8.65
N LEU A 567 44.72 1.62 -8.67
CA LEU A 567 45.18 0.90 -9.86
C LEU A 567 44.02 0.53 -10.77
N GLU A 568 42.90 0.06 -10.21
CA GLU A 568 41.71 -0.32 -10.98
C GLU A 568 41.05 0.88 -11.66
N ALA A 569 41.00 2.04 -10.99
CA ALA A 569 40.35 3.24 -11.53
C ALA A 569 41.16 3.99 -12.59
N GLN A 570 42.27 3.43 -13.09
CA GLN A 570 43.06 4.04 -14.16
C GLN A 570 42.59 3.66 -15.56
N ASP A 571 41.82 2.58 -15.68
CA ASP A 571 41.34 2.09 -16.96
C ASP A 571 40.22 2.99 -17.49
N GLU A 572 40.29 3.37 -18.77
CA GLU A 572 39.21 4.12 -19.41
C GLU A 572 37.90 3.31 -19.39
N GLY A 573 36.82 3.95 -18.94
CA GLY A 573 35.51 3.29 -18.82
C GLY A 573 35.38 2.34 -17.63
N PHE A 574 36.31 2.36 -16.67
CA PHE A 574 36.22 1.56 -15.45
C PHE A 574 34.90 1.80 -14.69
N MET A 575 34.18 0.71 -14.42
CA MET A 575 32.98 0.71 -13.58
C MET A 575 33.23 -0.03 -12.26
N PRO A 576 32.89 0.58 -11.11
CA PRO A 576 33.04 -0.06 -9.81
C PRO A 576 32.10 -1.25 -9.66
N ARG A 577 32.58 -2.31 -9.02
CA ARG A 577 31.76 -3.46 -8.63
C ARG A 577 31.02 -3.19 -7.32
N LEU A 578 29.87 -3.83 -7.14
CA LEU A 578 29.11 -3.73 -5.90
C LEU A 578 29.84 -4.39 -4.73
N THR A 579 29.90 -3.67 -3.61
CA THR A 579 30.28 -4.23 -2.30
C THR A 579 29.04 -4.51 -1.46
N LEU A 580 29.20 -5.29 -0.39
CA LEU A 580 28.13 -5.50 0.57
C LEU A 580 27.69 -4.20 1.26
N ASP A 581 28.65 -3.33 1.59
CA ASP A 581 28.37 -2.04 2.24
C ASP A 581 27.57 -1.11 1.33
N VAL A 582 27.93 -1.04 0.04
CA VAL A 582 27.19 -0.27 -0.97
C VAL A 582 25.77 -0.79 -1.09
N LEU A 583 25.59 -2.11 -1.13
CA LEU A 583 24.27 -2.72 -1.21
C LEU A 583 23.43 -2.46 0.06
N ALA A 584 24.04 -2.58 1.24
CA ALA A 584 23.38 -2.30 2.52
C ALA A 584 22.96 -0.83 2.62
N ARG A 585 23.83 0.09 2.20
CA ARG A 585 23.56 1.53 2.19
C ARG A 585 22.48 1.90 1.18
N ALA A 586 22.47 1.29 0.00
CA ALA A 586 21.40 1.48 -0.99
C ALA A 586 20.02 1.07 -0.45
N GLN A 587 19.99 0.09 0.45
CA GLN A 587 18.78 -0.34 1.16
C GLN A 587 18.48 0.44 2.44
N GLY A 588 19.29 1.47 2.77
CA GLY A 588 19.06 2.33 3.93
C GLY A 588 19.48 1.72 5.27
N PHE A 589 20.33 0.68 5.29
CA PHE A 589 20.87 0.16 6.55
C PHE A 589 21.86 1.14 7.20
N PRO A 590 21.91 1.19 8.55
CA PRO A 590 22.95 1.90 9.29
C PRO A 590 24.36 1.41 8.94
N HIS A 591 25.36 2.29 8.99
CA HIS A 591 26.72 1.99 8.53
C HIS A 591 27.36 0.84 9.31
N ARG A 592 27.14 0.79 10.63
CA ARG A 592 27.69 -0.25 11.52
C ARG A 592 26.89 -1.55 11.54
N TRP A 593 25.82 -1.69 10.76
CA TRP A 593 25.03 -2.92 10.72
C TRP A 593 25.77 -4.05 9.97
N VAL A 594 26.12 -5.13 10.66
CA VAL A 594 26.96 -6.21 10.13
C VAL A 594 26.15 -7.44 9.76
N PHE A 595 26.25 -7.89 8.50
CA PHE A 595 25.60 -9.12 8.03
C PHE A 595 26.52 -10.35 8.22
N HIS A 596 26.00 -11.40 8.86
CA HIS A 596 26.80 -12.55 9.30
C HIS A 596 26.48 -13.87 8.55
N ALA A 597 26.56 -13.86 7.23
CA ALA A 597 26.45 -15.06 6.39
C ALA A 597 27.73 -15.34 5.58
N GLU A 598 28.09 -16.62 5.49
CA GLU A 598 29.20 -17.11 4.65
C GLU A 598 28.73 -17.40 3.22
N GLY A 599 29.62 -17.28 2.22
CA GLY A 599 29.38 -17.77 0.85
C GLY A 599 28.22 -17.08 0.10
N GLY A 600 28.15 -15.75 0.13
CA GLY A 600 27.20 -14.95 -0.67
C GLY A 600 25.82 -14.72 -0.05
N GLY A 601 25.45 -15.42 1.04
CA GLY A 601 24.14 -15.27 1.69
C GLY A 601 23.88 -13.90 2.34
N ASN A 602 24.90 -13.03 2.43
CA ASN A 602 24.75 -11.65 2.90
C ASN A 602 24.00 -10.78 1.88
N ILE A 603 24.27 -10.98 0.59
CA ILE A 603 23.64 -10.22 -0.49
C ILE A 603 22.13 -10.50 -0.49
N ASP A 604 21.74 -11.76 -0.37
CA ASP A 604 20.34 -12.18 -0.27
C ASP A 604 19.66 -11.55 0.94
N MET A 605 20.38 -11.51 2.08
CA MET A 605 19.84 -10.95 3.31
C MET A 605 19.52 -9.46 3.19
N VAL A 606 20.37 -8.69 2.52
CA VAL A 606 20.16 -7.27 2.24
C VAL A 606 19.07 -7.07 1.19
N GLY A 607 19.11 -7.86 0.10
CA GLY A 607 18.17 -7.76 -1.00
C GLY A 607 16.72 -8.02 -0.56
N ASP A 608 16.51 -9.03 0.29
CA ASP A 608 15.18 -9.41 0.78
C ASP A 608 14.64 -8.45 1.85
N ALA A 609 15.48 -7.61 2.46
CA ALA A 609 15.04 -6.76 3.56
C ALA A 609 14.08 -5.65 3.08
N PHE A 610 13.05 -5.37 3.85
CA PHE A 610 12.28 -4.14 3.68
C PHE A 610 13.12 -2.94 4.15
N PRO A 611 13.20 -1.83 3.40
CA PRO A 611 14.10 -0.74 3.75
C PRO A 611 13.75 -0.10 5.10
N PRO A 612 14.72 0.09 6.02
CA PRO A 612 14.45 0.64 7.34
C PRO A 612 13.78 2.01 7.33
N ILE A 613 14.16 2.90 6.41
CA ILE A 613 13.59 4.26 6.36
C ILE A 613 12.11 4.25 5.97
N VAL A 614 11.71 3.36 5.06
CA VAL A 614 10.31 3.18 4.65
C VAL A 614 9.52 2.53 5.79
N ALA A 615 10.11 1.54 6.47
CA ALA A 615 9.51 0.95 7.66
C ALA A 615 9.31 1.95 8.80
N LYS A 616 10.25 2.90 9.00
CA LYS A 616 10.09 4.01 9.95
C LYS A 616 8.91 4.89 9.57
N ALA A 617 8.79 5.28 8.31
CA ALA A 617 7.69 6.12 7.85
C ALA A 617 6.32 5.46 8.10
N PHE A 618 6.16 4.18 7.73
CA PHE A 618 4.93 3.43 7.97
C PHE A 618 4.68 3.21 9.47
N GLY A 619 5.73 2.95 10.24
CA GLY A 619 5.66 2.88 11.69
C GLY A 619 5.11 4.19 12.29
N LEU A 620 5.62 5.36 11.89
CA LEU A 620 5.13 6.65 12.38
C LEU A 620 3.66 6.88 12.01
N ALA A 621 3.25 6.54 10.79
CA ALA A 621 1.85 6.62 10.38
C ALA A 621 0.93 5.72 11.23
N ILE A 622 1.36 4.49 11.52
CA ILE A 622 0.63 3.58 12.42
C ILE A 622 0.64 4.13 13.85
N TYR A 623 1.76 4.68 14.32
CA TYR A 623 1.87 5.28 15.64
C TYR A 623 0.88 6.44 15.80
N THR A 624 0.77 7.31 14.79
CA THR A 624 -0.24 8.38 14.72
C THR A 624 -1.64 7.80 14.83
N ALA A 625 -1.96 6.76 14.06
CA ALA A 625 -3.27 6.12 14.12
C ALA A 625 -3.58 5.50 15.49
N LEU A 626 -2.58 4.98 16.19
CA LEU A 626 -2.73 4.34 17.49
C LEU A 626 -2.76 5.34 18.67
N THR A 627 -2.22 6.55 18.52
CA THR A 627 -1.97 7.45 19.66
C THR A 627 -2.45 8.89 19.47
N GLY A 628 -2.74 9.31 18.24
CA GLY A 628 -3.07 10.69 17.90
C GLY A 628 -1.86 11.63 17.80
N VAL A 629 -0.65 11.18 18.15
CA VAL A 629 0.58 11.98 18.03
C VAL A 629 0.88 12.22 16.55
N ARG A 630 1.04 13.48 16.15
CA ARG A 630 1.42 13.86 14.79
C ARG A 630 2.91 14.10 14.68
N PHE A 631 3.47 13.80 13.51
CA PHE A 631 4.89 13.93 13.26
C PHE A 631 5.18 14.88 12.10
N ASP A 632 6.26 15.64 12.20
CA ASP A 632 6.92 16.21 11.04
C ASP A 632 7.66 15.06 10.37
N LEU A 633 7.07 14.53 9.29
CA LEU A 633 7.61 13.34 8.63
C LEU A 633 9.00 13.61 8.03
N ALA A 634 9.24 14.81 7.48
CA ALA A 634 10.53 15.13 6.89
C ALA A 634 11.63 15.20 7.95
N ALA A 635 11.38 15.92 9.04
CA ALA A 635 12.31 16.00 10.16
C ALA A 635 12.54 14.63 10.82
N ALA A 636 11.45 13.86 11.02
CA ALA A 636 11.55 12.52 11.61
C ALA A 636 12.35 11.55 10.74
N LEU A 637 12.25 11.62 9.40
CA LEU A 637 13.02 10.77 8.50
C LEU A 637 14.48 11.21 8.36
N ALA A 638 14.79 12.49 8.57
CA ALA A 638 16.18 12.99 8.60
C ALA A 638 16.96 12.51 9.84
N GLU A 639 16.26 12.19 10.95
CA GLU A 639 16.89 11.65 12.15
C GLU A 639 17.51 10.27 11.92
N PRO A 640 18.70 9.99 12.50
CA PRO A 640 19.32 8.67 12.45
C PRO A 640 18.34 7.57 12.88
N LEU A 641 18.34 6.45 12.14
CA LEU A 641 17.44 5.32 12.43
C LEU A 641 17.69 4.74 13.83
N LEU A 642 18.97 4.61 14.21
CA LEU A 642 19.42 4.07 15.48
C LEU A 642 20.64 4.84 15.97
N ASP A 643 20.87 4.78 17.27
CA ASP A 643 22.18 5.05 17.83
C ASP A 643 23.14 3.92 17.44
N GLU A 644 23.96 4.17 16.41
CA GLU A 644 24.91 3.20 15.88
C GLU A 644 26.00 2.79 16.89
N SER A 645 26.20 3.53 17.98
CA SER A 645 27.12 3.13 19.05
C SER A 645 26.68 1.86 19.78
N ARG A 646 25.37 1.57 19.75
CA ARG A 646 24.76 0.39 20.38
C ARG A 646 24.77 -0.84 19.47
N ILE A 647 25.04 -0.68 18.18
CA ILE A 647 25.12 -1.81 17.25
C ILE A 647 26.34 -2.66 17.60
N GLY A 648 26.12 -3.97 17.79
CA GLY A 648 27.16 -4.90 18.21
C GLY A 648 27.46 -4.85 19.71
N PHE A 649 26.83 -3.94 20.46
CA PHE A 649 26.97 -3.86 21.91
C PHE A 649 26.44 -5.15 22.53
N ARG A 650 27.28 -5.80 23.33
CA ARG A 650 26.88 -6.90 24.18
C ARG A 650 26.92 -6.39 25.61
N PRO A 651 25.76 -6.19 26.27
CA PRO A 651 25.79 -5.98 27.70
C PRO A 651 26.54 -7.16 28.32
N LEU A 652 27.36 -6.93 29.34
CA LEU A 652 28.16 -7.94 30.04
C LEU A 652 27.33 -9.04 30.74
N ARG A 653 26.03 -9.13 30.45
CA ARG A 653 25.15 -10.22 30.88
C ARG A 653 25.39 -11.46 30.03
N GLY A 654 26.22 -12.34 30.54
CA GLY A 654 26.40 -13.68 29.98
C GLY A 654 27.74 -14.37 30.26
N ARG A 655 28.65 -13.75 31.02
CA ARG A 655 29.92 -14.40 31.43
C ARG A 655 30.18 -14.42 32.94
N VAL A 656 29.13 -14.25 33.75
CA VAL A 656 29.22 -14.53 35.19
C VAL A 656 28.27 -15.67 35.50
N GLY A 657 28.77 -16.90 35.39
CA GLY A 657 28.15 -18.03 36.05
C GLY A 657 28.32 -17.84 37.56
N ARG A 658 27.20 -17.73 38.27
CA ARG A 658 27.01 -17.89 39.74
C ARG A 658 28.00 -17.15 40.68
N SER A 659 27.45 -16.14 41.36
CA SER A 659 27.61 -15.75 42.77
C SER A 659 28.94 -15.23 43.36
N TRP A 660 30.05 -15.05 42.62
CA TRP A 660 31.30 -14.52 43.23
C TRP A 660 31.59 -13.03 42.93
N ASP A 661 31.16 -12.51 41.77
CA ASP A 661 31.62 -11.21 41.25
C ASP A 661 30.71 -10.01 41.58
N THR A 662 29.64 -10.16 42.37
CA THR A 662 28.71 -9.05 42.66
C THR A 662 28.93 -8.35 44.00
N THR A 663 29.76 -8.90 44.90
CA THR A 663 29.98 -8.25 46.23
C THR A 663 31.37 -8.56 46.80
N ILE A 664 31.75 -9.85 46.88
CA ILE A 664 33.03 -10.26 47.51
C ILE A 664 34.23 -9.85 46.66
N GLY A 665 34.18 -10.06 45.34
CA GLY A 665 35.30 -9.72 44.44
C GLY A 665 35.61 -8.22 44.37
N MET A 666 34.63 -7.34 44.55
CA MET A 666 34.83 -5.88 44.55
C MET A 666 35.44 -5.41 45.88
N GLU A 667 34.95 -5.92 47.02
CA GLU A 667 35.49 -5.59 48.34
C GLU A 667 36.96 -5.98 48.48
N LEU A 668 37.33 -7.18 48.00
CA LEU A 668 38.73 -7.63 47.98
C LEU A 668 39.61 -6.78 47.05
N ALA A 669 39.06 -6.27 45.95
CA ALA A 669 39.78 -5.37 45.04
C ALA A 669 40.02 -3.99 45.66
N GLU A 670 39.07 -3.46 46.45
CA GLU A 670 39.27 -2.23 47.21
C GLU A 670 40.32 -2.39 48.32
N ARG A 671 40.31 -3.51 49.04
CA ARG A 671 41.34 -3.83 50.04
C ARG A 671 42.74 -3.83 49.41
N LEU A 672 42.87 -4.37 48.20
CA LEU A 672 44.12 -4.33 47.44
C LEU A 672 44.53 -2.91 47.06
N ARG A 673 43.59 -2.06 46.64
CA ARG A 673 43.83 -0.63 46.35
C ARG A 673 44.22 0.18 47.59
N ARG A 674 43.73 -0.22 48.78
CA ARG A 674 44.13 0.34 50.08
C ARG A 674 45.53 -0.12 50.54
N GLY A 675 46.21 -0.95 49.76
CA GLY A 675 47.59 -1.36 49.99
C GLY A 675 47.74 -2.64 50.81
N GLU A 676 46.66 -3.39 51.07
CA GLU A 676 46.77 -4.70 51.72
C GLU A 676 47.47 -5.71 50.79
N PRO A 677 48.38 -6.56 51.31
CA PRO A 677 49.04 -7.59 50.51
C PRO A 677 48.04 -8.57 49.91
N ILE A 678 48.17 -8.88 48.62
CA ILE A 678 47.20 -9.74 47.93
C ILE A 678 47.21 -11.19 48.42
N GLU A 679 48.30 -11.61 49.04
CA GLU A 679 48.44 -12.87 49.76
C GLU A 679 47.47 -12.98 50.93
N ASP A 680 47.20 -11.86 51.61
CA ASP A 680 46.34 -11.77 52.81
C ASP A 680 44.86 -11.54 52.44
N ILE A 681 44.63 -10.92 51.29
CA ILE A 681 43.29 -10.67 50.75
C ILE A 681 42.70 -11.94 50.12
N GLU A 682 43.49 -12.71 49.38
CA GLU A 682 43.04 -13.91 48.68
C GLU A 682 44.10 -15.02 48.76
N PRO A 683 43.92 -16.01 49.64
CA PRO A 683 44.89 -17.07 49.85
C PRO A 683 45.04 -17.98 48.62
N ILE A 684 44.05 -18.03 47.72
CA ILE A 684 44.08 -18.88 46.53
C ILE A 684 44.80 -18.15 45.38
N ALA A 685 46.04 -18.56 45.10
CA ALA A 685 46.89 -17.96 44.06
C ALA A 685 46.21 -17.78 42.68
N LYS A 686 45.36 -18.73 42.26
CA LYS A 686 44.63 -18.66 40.97
C LYS A 686 43.57 -17.55 40.93
N ARG A 687 43.09 -17.07 42.08
CA ARG A 687 42.07 -16.02 42.19
C ARG A 687 42.66 -14.62 42.32
N ARG A 688 43.90 -14.51 42.83
CA ARG A 688 44.65 -13.25 42.93
C ARG A 688 44.71 -12.46 41.61
N THR A 689 44.90 -13.14 40.48
CA THR A 689 44.93 -12.50 39.15
C THR A 689 43.62 -11.80 38.80
N ARG A 690 42.46 -12.31 39.26
CA ARG A 690 41.17 -11.63 39.05
C ARG A 690 41.05 -10.39 39.93
N ILE A 691 41.46 -10.46 41.19
CA ILE A 691 41.41 -9.33 42.12
C ILE A 691 42.34 -8.20 41.66
N ARG A 692 43.56 -8.50 41.18
CA ARG A 692 44.44 -7.50 40.56
C ARG A 692 43.77 -6.81 39.37
N ARG A 693 43.11 -7.59 38.51
CA ARG A 693 42.43 -7.05 37.32
C ARG A 693 41.24 -6.16 37.68
N LEU A 694 40.47 -6.52 38.72
CA LEU A 694 39.40 -5.67 39.25
C LEU A 694 39.96 -4.38 39.86
N ALA A 695 41.03 -4.45 40.65
CA ALA A 695 41.67 -3.27 41.22
C ALA A 695 42.18 -2.30 40.13
N SER A 696 42.83 -2.82 39.09
CA SER A 696 43.29 -1.99 37.95
C SER A 696 42.14 -1.35 37.16
N LEU A 697 40.97 -1.99 37.09
CA LEU A 697 39.78 -1.41 36.45
C LEU A 697 39.22 -0.26 37.29
N LEU A 698 39.20 -0.42 38.61
CA LEU A 698 38.77 0.64 39.54
C LEU A 698 39.74 1.82 39.55
N ASP A 699 41.06 1.59 39.46
CA ASP A 699 42.05 2.66 39.32
C ASP A 699 41.91 3.41 37.98
N ALA A 700 41.58 2.71 36.89
CA ALA A 700 41.34 3.34 35.60
C ALA A 700 40.07 4.21 35.58
N GLU A 701 39.08 3.84 36.39
CA GLU A 701 37.84 4.60 36.61
C GLU A 701 38.10 5.87 37.44
N GLU A 702 38.86 5.77 38.54
CA GLU A 702 39.21 6.92 39.39
C GLU A 702 40.09 7.97 38.66
N ASN A 703 40.96 7.52 37.75
CA ASN A 703 41.82 8.39 36.94
C ASN A 703 41.15 8.93 35.66
N GLY A 704 39.85 8.69 35.45
CA GLY A 704 39.07 9.30 34.37
C GLY A 704 39.37 8.78 32.96
N PHE A 705 40.05 7.63 32.82
CA PHE A 705 40.31 7.00 31.52
C PHE A 705 39.06 6.28 30.94
N VAL A 706 37.96 6.25 31.69
CA VAL A 706 36.65 5.70 31.32
C VAL A 706 35.57 6.63 31.91
N GLN A 707 34.65 7.22 31.11
CA GLN A 707 33.52 8.00 31.63
C GLN A 707 32.24 7.16 31.77
N PRO A 708 31.42 7.30 32.83
CA PRO A 708 30.31 6.39 33.09
C PRO A 708 29.08 6.70 32.22
N THR A 709 28.58 5.72 31.45
CA THR A 709 27.26 5.82 30.79
C THR A 709 26.13 5.62 31.79
N ARG A 710 25.20 6.59 31.90
CA ARG A 710 23.95 6.49 32.69
C ARG A 710 22.98 5.44 32.13
N LEU A 711 23.23 4.16 32.43
CA LEU A 711 22.21 3.16 32.82
C LEU A 711 22.95 1.91 33.31
N SER A 712 23.54 2.08 34.51
CA SER A 712 24.64 1.35 35.16
C SER A 712 25.61 2.47 35.67
N GLU A 713 26.14 2.54 36.87
CA GLU A 713 26.88 1.43 37.48
C GLU A 713 27.35 0.42 36.43
N ALA A 714 28.11 0.95 35.45
CA ALA A 714 28.88 0.29 34.38
C ALA A 714 28.23 -0.13 33.03
N GLY A 715 28.37 0.75 32.05
CA GLY A 715 28.65 0.36 30.67
C GLY A 715 30.16 0.49 30.47
N LEU A 716 30.73 -0.25 29.53
CA LEU A 716 31.50 0.33 28.41
C LEU A 716 32.30 -0.68 27.59
N ALA A 717 32.48 -0.31 26.32
CA ALA A 717 33.26 -0.96 25.28
C ALA A 717 34.79 -0.75 25.48
N GLY A 718 35.60 -1.61 24.83
CA GLY A 718 37.07 -1.45 24.70
C GLY A 718 37.46 -0.41 23.63
N PRO A 719 38.58 -0.53 22.89
CA PRO A 719 39.75 -1.43 23.03
C PRO A 719 41.13 -0.72 22.85
N ALA A 720 42.25 -1.37 23.23
CA ALA A 720 43.56 -1.21 22.58
C ALA A 720 44.57 -2.28 23.07
N GLY A 721 45.39 -2.82 22.15
CA GLY A 721 46.63 -3.54 22.50
C GLY A 721 46.88 -4.87 21.80
N LEU A 722 47.35 -4.79 20.55
CA LEU A 722 48.18 -5.73 19.77
C LEU A 722 48.85 -6.91 20.50
N GLY A 723 48.85 -8.08 19.84
CA GLY A 723 49.96 -9.05 19.95
C GLY A 723 49.55 -10.52 19.95
N HIS A 724 49.45 -11.15 18.76
CA HIS A 724 50.24 -12.36 18.45
C HIS A 724 49.91 -12.90 17.04
N PHE A 725 50.83 -12.63 16.11
CA PHE A 725 51.08 -13.47 14.95
C PHE A 725 51.59 -14.84 15.42
N ARG A 726 50.97 -15.93 14.97
CA ARG A 726 51.64 -17.24 14.85
C ARG A 726 51.92 -17.48 13.37
N ARG A 727 53.20 -17.33 12.99
CA ARG A 727 53.75 -17.87 11.75
C ARG A 727 53.65 -19.40 11.79
N LYS A 728 53.04 -20.00 10.76
CA LYS A 728 53.26 -21.40 10.40
C LYS A 728 54.60 -21.45 9.67
N VAL A 729 55.61 -22.02 10.32
CA VAL A 729 56.78 -22.58 9.63
C VAL A 729 56.31 -23.95 9.15
N VAL A 730 56.27 -24.14 7.83
CA VAL A 730 56.22 -25.47 7.23
C VAL A 730 57.67 -25.82 6.92
N ALA A 731 58.15 -26.88 7.57
CA ALA A 731 59.32 -27.65 7.16
C ALA A 731 58.85 -28.75 6.20
#